data_AF-A0A1V4H941-F1
#
_entry.id   AF-A0A1V4H941-F1
#
_cell.length_a   1.000
_cell.length_b   1.000
_cell.length_c   1.000
_cell.angle_alpha   90.00
_cell.angle_beta   90.00
_cell.angle_gamma   90.00
#
_symmetry.space_group_name_H-M   'P 1'
#
loop_
_entity.id
_entity.type
_entity.pdbx_description
1 polymer ?
#
loop_
_entity_poly.entity_id
_entity_poly.type
_entity_poly.pdbx_seq_one_letter_code
_entity_poly.pdbx_strand_id
1 'polypeptide(L)'
;MEFIDEIVKSGFSEEKVDEIKQQIKLIKKKKTTKSHVEKLGRLYCELDELLFMNDYLCIQFDKKTDFDQANKGFYFNNIRFTRLYGTNGGVKNETIVYVSDKVGAELRKRIDNGRDVNKEIVPAKLESYKSLISSASVKVTEPDEMGVLVVRDFVHEIDAEVIRLKDHTDQPPSLEEVYTKVQVNASDGFGLISPEFAARWAADLGLDYIPSGFIVRNSFCKGTLFTFDFVLWAKQKAQTETVKDVWSQLQDISKVQIILTAGMLKLWSSYANIGHYRACCKENGYSYRVTKTTPKKLEQERNLNYQFIQSLHLNEADLDQLLMPTVDEIKDVMGRDWRKSILYLKGNHVGDKNIEMLTYDYAQALMIDPQMINDPFVKRKIREMIDQRINSAKIGELKVKGNYSILSGDPVALLEHMFQFKEVRGLLGAGEFYSRYWLDQGIHQVAAFRAPMTCHNNIRIFRFVENEEINKWYTYLSGVTIINAWDTTTQALNGCDFDGDQIMTTSNEIILSGINESKALICEQKNANAVIPAEQDFVIANKNSFGNEIGQITNSATSMYDKLAEFKPESLEYKTLLERIMSCQHYQQNAIDKAKGIEFHPMPSVWFNYKSNLELDKDTKEVLNVNEFNIRILANKKPYFMIYRYEHLNNDYKKFLSNTNQNSFNRFGCSVAELIEKESKTDEETQFIQSYFNQMPVSRGNSVVNQLCWKIEEHFAARKSKQKSEAFDYSILMSPDRTYSKSTFKKIKDLYDEYKYMTQAYMLGKKVTISNRAAEDTYSDQRRLFTERFKVIASQMCSNEEELCDIIVTLCYTNDQSKQFAWDIVGEKMINNLLKRNDFVISYPELDAAGDIEFSGNRFSMKKKQIGLHEEWVHEYFAK
;
A
#
# COMPACT_ATOMS: atom_id res chain seq x y z
N MET A 1 5.06 -11.21 18.95
CA MET A 1 4.33 -12.47 19.22
C MET A 1 5.29 -13.49 19.82
N GLU A 2 6.38 -13.84 19.15
CA GLU A 2 7.40 -14.78 19.66
C GLU A 2 7.86 -14.53 21.11
N PHE A 3 8.15 -13.29 21.51
CA PHE A 3 8.52 -13.00 22.91
C PHE A 3 7.41 -13.34 23.90
N ILE A 4 6.14 -13.15 23.53
CA ILE A 4 5.02 -13.51 24.41
C ILE A 4 4.97 -15.02 24.57
N ASP A 5 5.08 -15.75 23.46
CA ASP A 5 5.11 -17.22 23.45
C ASP A 5 6.26 -17.78 24.30
N GLU A 6 7.46 -17.18 24.21
CA GLU A 6 8.61 -17.52 25.05
C GLU A 6 8.37 -17.25 26.55
N ILE A 7 7.77 -16.10 26.88
CA ILE A 7 7.52 -15.69 28.28
C ILE A 7 6.48 -16.61 28.93
N VAL A 8 5.35 -16.85 28.24
CA VAL A 8 4.24 -17.65 28.79
C VAL A 8 4.43 -19.16 28.57
N LYS A 9 5.42 -19.54 27.75
CA LYS A 9 5.68 -20.91 27.33
C LYS A 9 4.41 -21.53 26.74
N SER A 10 3.80 -20.84 25.76
CA SER A 10 2.53 -21.23 25.15
C SER A 10 2.55 -22.63 24.52
N GLY A 11 3.74 -23.16 24.22
CA GLY A 11 3.90 -24.42 23.50
C GLY A 11 3.61 -24.27 22.00
N PHE A 12 3.50 -23.02 21.50
CA PHE A 12 3.41 -22.74 20.07
C PHE A 12 4.62 -23.31 19.34
N SER A 13 4.36 -23.99 18.23
CA SER A 13 5.36 -24.51 17.30
C SER A 13 4.75 -24.49 15.90
N GLU A 14 5.47 -23.91 14.95
CA GLU A 14 5.06 -23.92 13.54
C GLU A 14 4.94 -25.36 13.01
N GLU A 15 5.88 -26.24 13.37
CA GLU A 15 5.85 -27.66 13.02
C GLU A 15 4.57 -28.33 13.54
N LYS A 16 4.20 -28.07 14.80
CA LYS A 16 2.99 -28.65 15.40
C LYS A 16 1.71 -28.15 14.71
N VAL A 17 1.67 -26.86 14.39
CA VAL A 17 0.56 -26.25 13.64
C VAL A 17 0.41 -26.94 12.27
N ASP A 18 1.52 -27.16 11.57
CA ASP A 18 1.53 -27.80 10.26
C ASP A 18 1.15 -29.29 10.34
N GLU A 19 1.65 -30.03 11.34
CA GLU A 19 1.23 -31.41 11.60
C GLU A 19 -0.28 -31.52 11.83
N ILE A 20 -0.88 -30.64 12.64
CA ILE A 20 -2.32 -30.64 12.89
C ILE A 20 -3.10 -30.34 11.60
N LYS A 21 -2.66 -29.33 10.82
CA LYS A 21 -3.27 -29.01 9.51
C LYS A 21 -3.19 -30.19 8.54
N GLN A 22 -2.06 -30.91 8.51
CA GLN A 22 -1.91 -32.12 7.69
C GLN A 22 -2.85 -33.23 8.13
N GLN A 23 -2.97 -33.49 9.43
CA GLN A 23 -3.92 -34.49 9.94
C GLN A 23 -5.37 -34.15 9.57
N ILE A 24 -5.76 -32.87 9.68
CA ILE A 24 -7.07 -32.39 9.24
C ILE A 24 -7.27 -32.70 7.75
N LYS A 25 -6.28 -32.39 6.91
CA LYS A 25 -6.31 -32.65 5.46
C LYS A 25 -6.47 -34.14 5.13
N LEU A 26 -5.75 -35.02 5.82
CA LEU A 26 -5.83 -36.47 5.62
C LEU A 26 -7.21 -37.05 6.00
N ILE A 27 -7.83 -36.55 7.07
CA ILE A 27 -9.17 -37.02 7.48
C ILE A 27 -10.24 -36.56 6.48
N LYS A 28 -10.11 -35.35 5.93
CA LYS A 28 -11.05 -34.79 4.96
C LYS A 28 -11.19 -35.60 3.67
N LYS A 29 -10.15 -36.36 3.30
CA LYS A 29 -10.16 -37.30 2.16
C LYS A 29 -10.94 -38.60 2.43
N LYS A 30 -11.25 -38.93 3.69
CA LYS A 30 -11.91 -40.19 4.07
C LYS A 30 -13.43 -40.05 4.07
N LYS A 31 -14.15 -41.17 3.98
CA LYS A 31 -15.62 -41.21 4.08
C LYS A 31 -16.10 -40.62 5.42
N THR A 32 -17.24 -39.92 5.40
CA THR A 32 -17.85 -39.38 6.61
C THR A 32 -18.22 -40.48 7.61
N THR A 33 -17.65 -40.44 8.81
CA THR A 33 -17.98 -41.32 9.94
C THR A 33 -18.03 -40.52 11.25
N LYS A 34 -18.72 -41.04 12.27
CA LYS A 34 -18.78 -40.41 13.59
C LYS A 34 -17.38 -40.21 14.19
N SER A 35 -16.50 -41.20 14.05
CA SER A 35 -15.12 -41.14 14.55
C SER A 35 -14.27 -40.08 13.84
N HIS A 36 -14.43 -39.90 12.52
CA HIS A 36 -13.72 -38.86 11.78
C HIS A 36 -14.18 -37.45 12.18
N VAL A 37 -15.49 -37.26 12.36
CA VAL A 37 -16.07 -36.01 12.86
C VAL A 37 -15.53 -35.65 14.24
N GLU A 38 -15.54 -36.58 15.18
CA GLU A 38 -15.02 -36.36 16.54
C GLU A 38 -13.51 -36.07 16.55
N LYS A 39 -12.74 -36.69 15.64
CA LYS A 39 -11.31 -36.40 15.48
C LYS A 39 -11.06 -35.01 14.91
N LEU A 40 -11.80 -34.59 13.88
CA LEU A 40 -11.70 -33.23 13.32
C LEU A 40 -12.06 -32.16 14.36
N GLY A 41 -13.11 -32.38 15.15
CA GLY A 41 -13.48 -31.47 16.24
C GLY A 41 -12.31 -31.22 17.19
N ARG A 42 -11.66 -32.31 17.64
CA ARG A 42 -10.48 -32.21 18.53
C ARG A 42 -9.30 -31.48 17.89
N LEU A 43 -8.97 -31.80 16.64
CA LEU A 43 -7.85 -31.15 15.94
C LEU A 43 -8.08 -29.65 15.73
N TYR A 44 -9.32 -29.23 15.43
CA TYR A 44 -9.65 -27.82 15.32
C TYR A 44 -9.57 -27.09 16.66
N CYS A 45 -10.02 -27.72 17.76
CA CYS A 45 -9.84 -27.16 19.10
C CYS A 45 -8.36 -27.03 19.47
N GLU A 46 -7.55 -28.06 19.22
CA GLU A 46 -6.11 -28.01 19.49
C GLU A 46 -5.42 -26.91 18.66
N LEU A 47 -5.82 -26.74 17.40
CA LEU A 47 -5.30 -25.68 16.54
C LEU A 47 -5.69 -24.29 17.07
N ASP A 48 -6.94 -24.09 17.48
CA ASP A 48 -7.41 -22.82 18.04
C ASP A 48 -6.67 -22.47 19.33
N GLU A 49 -6.52 -23.43 20.24
CA GLU A 49 -5.76 -23.26 21.49
C GLU A 49 -4.29 -22.89 21.25
N LEU A 50 -3.65 -23.47 20.23
CA LEU A 50 -2.27 -23.16 19.86
C LEU A 50 -2.11 -21.77 19.23
N LEU A 51 -3.08 -21.32 18.43
CA LEU A 51 -3.00 -20.04 17.71
C LEU A 51 -3.51 -18.85 18.53
N PHE A 52 -4.27 -19.10 19.61
CA PHE A 52 -4.93 -18.05 20.36
C PHE A 52 -3.99 -17.33 21.34
N MET A 53 -3.76 -16.03 21.11
CA MET A 53 -2.91 -15.20 21.96
C MET A 53 -3.71 -14.44 23.02
N ASN A 54 -3.63 -14.93 24.27
CA ASN A 54 -4.38 -14.37 25.40
C ASN A 54 -3.82 -13.05 25.96
N ASP A 55 -2.52 -12.79 25.80
CA ASP A 55 -1.82 -11.74 26.55
C ASP A 55 -1.53 -10.47 25.72
N TYR A 56 -2.13 -10.35 24.52
CA TYR A 56 -1.91 -9.25 23.58
C TYR A 56 -3.23 -8.75 22.98
N LEU A 57 -3.50 -7.45 23.06
CA LEU A 57 -4.70 -6.81 22.50
C LEU A 57 -4.34 -5.55 21.71
N CYS A 58 -4.95 -5.41 20.53
CA CYS A 58 -4.99 -4.14 19.80
C CYS A 58 -6.38 -3.52 19.99
N ILE A 59 -6.47 -2.35 20.61
CA ILE A 59 -7.74 -1.67 20.84
C ILE A 59 -7.80 -0.42 19.99
N GLN A 60 -8.83 -0.34 19.13
CA GLN A 60 -9.22 0.86 18.41
C GLN A 60 -10.20 1.67 19.27
N PHE A 61 -9.97 2.97 19.39
CA PHE A 61 -10.78 3.87 20.22
C PHE A 61 -11.60 4.84 19.36
N ASP A 62 -12.92 4.86 19.54
CA ASP A 62 -13.79 5.85 18.90
C ASP A 62 -13.72 7.22 19.58
N LYS A 63 -13.35 7.25 20.86
CA LYS A 63 -13.29 8.47 21.69
C LYS A 63 -11.99 8.53 22.46
N LYS A 64 -11.39 9.72 22.46
CA LYS A 64 -10.19 10.05 23.25
C LYS A 64 -10.39 9.83 24.77
N THR A 65 -11.60 10.00 25.28
CA THR A 65 -11.94 9.75 26.70
C THR A 65 -11.88 8.27 27.06
N ASP A 66 -12.23 7.38 26.13
CA ASP A 66 -12.18 5.94 26.36
C ASP A 66 -10.73 5.46 26.38
N PHE A 67 -9.87 6.07 25.55
CA PHE A 67 -8.42 5.89 25.63
C PHE A 67 -7.85 6.33 26.98
N ASP A 68 -8.22 7.52 27.47
CA ASP A 68 -7.78 7.99 28.79
C ASP A 68 -8.19 7.02 29.92
N GLN A 69 -9.38 6.42 29.81
CA GLN A 69 -9.86 5.44 30.78
C GLN A 69 -9.11 4.10 30.67
N ALA A 70 -8.87 3.60 29.45
CA ALA A 70 -8.14 2.35 29.22
C ALA A 70 -6.69 2.40 29.73
N ASN A 71 -6.05 3.57 29.69
CA ASN A 71 -4.70 3.77 30.23
C ASN A 71 -4.60 3.68 31.76
N LYS A 72 -5.73 3.65 32.48
CA LYS A 72 -5.76 3.32 33.93
C LYS A 72 -5.67 1.79 34.17
N GLY A 73 -5.74 1.00 33.11
CA GLY A 73 -5.86 -0.46 33.12
C GLY A 73 -7.32 -0.92 33.10
N PHE A 74 -7.56 -2.07 32.50
CA PHE A 74 -8.89 -2.67 32.38
C PHE A 74 -8.81 -4.20 32.43
N TYR A 75 -9.96 -4.85 32.59
CA TYR A 75 -10.07 -6.31 32.56
C TYR A 75 -10.75 -6.78 31.27
N PHE A 76 -10.18 -7.81 30.65
CA PHE A 76 -10.77 -8.54 29.54
C PHE A 76 -10.58 -10.04 29.81
N ASN A 77 -11.66 -10.82 29.74
CA ASN A 77 -11.66 -12.25 30.11
C ASN A 77 -11.00 -12.53 31.47
N ASN A 78 -11.29 -11.70 32.47
CA ASN A 78 -10.71 -11.77 33.83
C ASN A 78 -9.18 -11.57 33.90
N ILE A 79 -8.54 -11.08 32.83
CA ILE A 79 -7.12 -10.73 32.79
C ILE A 79 -6.99 -9.21 32.76
N ARG A 80 -6.10 -8.66 33.59
CA ARG A 80 -5.80 -7.23 33.61
C ARG A 80 -4.79 -6.87 32.52
N PHE A 81 -5.09 -5.82 31.77
CA PHE A 81 -4.26 -5.30 30.68
C PHE A 81 -3.78 -3.89 30.96
N THR A 82 -2.55 -3.60 30.52
CA THR A 82 -1.93 -2.27 30.55
C THR A 82 -1.30 -1.92 29.20
N ARG A 83 -1.14 -0.62 28.97
CA ARG A 83 -0.63 -0.07 27.71
C ARG A 83 0.82 -0.51 27.48
N LEU A 84 1.13 -0.94 26.26
CA LEU A 84 2.50 -1.29 25.86
C LEU A 84 3.12 -0.21 24.96
N TYR A 85 2.57 -0.03 23.76
CA TYR A 85 2.97 1.01 22.83
C TYR A 85 1.91 1.32 21.76
N GLY A 86 2.08 2.43 21.03
CA GLY A 86 1.36 2.76 19.81
C GLY A 86 2.28 2.64 18.59
N THR A 87 1.93 1.79 17.63
CA THR A 87 2.63 1.75 16.33
C THR A 87 2.24 2.97 15.49
N ASN A 88 3.11 3.45 14.60
CA ASN A 88 2.79 4.61 13.75
C ASN A 88 1.51 4.43 12.92
N GLY A 89 1.28 3.22 12.38
CA GLY A 89 0.05 2.89 11.65
C GLY A 89 -1.15 2.74 12.58
N GLY A 90 -0.96 2.13 13.75
CA GLY A 90 -2.00 1.97 14.76
C GLY A 90 -2.50 3.32 15.27
N VAL A 91 -1.60 4.21 15.68
CA VAL A 91 -1.93 5.55 16.21
C VAL A 91 -2.71 6.39 15.18
N LYS A 92 -2.34 6.34 13.90
CA LYS A 92 -3.10 7.01 12.81
C LYS A 92 -4.53 6.48 12.67
N ASN A 93 -4.76 5.23 13.05
CA ASN A 93 -6.06 4.57 13.08
C ASN A 93 -6.63 4.46 14.50
N GLU A 94 -6.15 5.27 15.44
CA GLU A 94 -6.63 5.35 16.82
C GLU A 94 -6.55 4.00 17.56
N THR A 95 -5.57 3.17 17.19
CA THR A 95 -5.33 1.82 17.69
C THR A 95 -4.05 1.74 18.51
N ILE A 96 -4.14 1.19 19.73
CA ILE A 96 -3.02 1.05 20.66
C ILE A 96 -2.87 -0.41 21.11
N VAL A 97 -1.63 -0.84 21.34
CA VAL A 97 -1.29 -2.17 21.82
C VAL A 97 -1.30 -2.20 23.35
N TYR A 98 -2.05 -3.13 23.91
CA TYR A 98 -2.11 -3.46 25.33
C TYR A 98 -1.66 -4.90 25.53
N VAL A 99 -1.04 -5.16 26.68
CA VAL A 99 -0.61 -6.51 27.07
C VAL A 99 -1.03 -6.82 28.49
N SER A 100 -1.14 -8.11 28.79
CA SER A 100 -1.50 -8.53 30.14
C SER A 100 -0.39 -8.17 31.14
N ASP A 101 -0.79 -7.93 32.38
CA ASP A 101 0.18 -7.66 33.46
C ASP A 101 1.11 -8.85 33.72
N LYS A 102 0.76 -10.07 33.27
CA LYS A 102 1.60 -11.27 33.38
C LYS A 102 2.89 -11.16 32.58
N VAL A 103 2.84 -10.52 31.41
CA VAL A 103 3.97 -10.43 30.47
C VAL A 103 4.56 -9.01 30.38
N GLY A 104 3.81 -8.00 30.82
CA GLY A 104 4.13 -6.60 30.55
C GLY A 104 5.46 -6.09 31.09
N ALA A 105 5.94 -6.59 32.24
CA ALA A 105 7.22 -6.15 32.80
C ALA A 105 8.41 -6.65 31.97
N GLU A 106 8.43 -7.93 31.64
CA GLU A 106 9.49 -8.56 30.83
C GLU A 106 9.47 -8.04 29.39
N LEU A 107 8.29 -7.85 28.79
CA LEU A 107 8.20 -7.24 27.47
C LEU A 107 8.81 -5.83 27.44
N ARG A 108 8.53 -4.99 28.43
CA ARG A 108 9.13 -3.64 28.51
C ARG A 108 10.65 -3.70 28.68
N LYS A 109 11.17 -4.61 29.51
CA LYS A 109 12.62 -4.87 29.64
C LYS A 109 13.24 -5.17 28.26
N ARG A 110 12.66 -6.14 27.55
CA ARG A 110 13.15 -6.53 26.22
C ARG A 110 13.06 -5.38 25.24
N ILE A 111 11.92 -4.68 25.15
CA ILE A 111 11.71 -3.54 24.26
C ILE A 111 12.72 -2.41 24.52
N ASP A 112 13.04 -2.10 25.77
CA ASP A 112 14.05 -1.08 26.11
C ASP A 112 15.48 -1.53 25.79
N ASN A 113 15.73 -2.83 25.66
CA ASN A 113 16.96 -3.46 25.17
C ASN A 113 18.26 -2.80 25.68
N GLY A 114 18.33 -2.56 27.00
CA GLY A 114 19.52 -2.01 27.66
C GLY A 114 19.88 -0.57 27.29
N ARG A 115 18.96 0.20 26.67
CA ARG A 115 19.20 1.63 26.40
C ARG A 115 19.37 2.41 27.71
N ASP A 116 20.10 3.52 27.65
CA ASP A 116 20.11 4.51 28.72
C ASP A 116 18.74 5.19 28.84
N VAL A 117 18.06 4.95 29.96
CA VAL A 117 16.73 5.46 30.25
C VAL A 117 16.70 6.93 30.65
N ASN A 118 17.85 7.51 30.99
CA ASN A 118 17.96 8.91 31.44
C ASN A 118 18.19 9.89 30.30
N LYS A 119 18.26 9.42 29.04
CA LYS A 119 18.42 10.29 27.88
C LYS A 119 17.12 11.01 27.56
N GLU A 120 17.26 12.31 27.31
CA GLU A 120 16.18 13.10 26.75
C GLU A 120 15.91 12.68 25.30
N ILE A 121 14.65 12.38 25.02
CA ILE A 121 14.17 12.04 23.68
C ILE A 121 12.72 12.48 23.55
N VAL A 122 12.33 12.88 22.34
CA VAL A 122 10.93 13.20 22.05
C VAL A 122 10.09 11.94 22.28
N PRO A 123 9.05 11.97 23.16
CA PRO A 123 8.29 10.78 23.52
C PRO A 123 7.70 10.04 22.31
N ALA A 124 7.11 10.77 21.36
CA ALA A 124 6.59 10.21 20.12
C ALA A 124 7.67 9.48 19.29
N LYS A 125 8.89 10.01 19.26
CA LYS A 125 10.03 9.41 18.54
C LYS A 125 10.46 8.11 19.20
N LEU A 126 10.65 8.09 20.52
CA LEU A 126 10.97 6.85 21.26
C LEU A 126 9.85 5.81 21.14
N GLU A 127 8.59 6.25 21.20
CA GLU A 127 7.42 5.40 21.00
C GLU A 127 7.45 4.69 19.64
N SER A 128 7.73 5.46 18.58
CA SER A 128 7.89 4.91 17.23
C SER A 128 9.02 3.87 17.15
N TYR A 129 10.12 4.09 17.88
CA TYR A 129 11.26 3.17 17.93
C TYR A 129 10.95 1.88 18.70
N LYS A 130 10.26 1.97 19.84
CA LYS A 130 9.77 0.82 20.60
C LYS A 130 8.86 -0.06 19.75
N SER A 131 8.00 0.56 18.95
CA SER A 131 7.02 -0.13 18.12
C SER A 131 7.62 -0.98 16.98
N LEU A 132 8.91 -0.78 16.65
CA LEU A 132 9.62 -1.55 15.60
C LEU A 132 9.58 -3.07 15.83
N ILE A 133 9.47 -3.50 17.08
CA ILE A 133 9.28 -4.91 17.47
C ILE A 133 8.04 -5.56 16.84
N SER A 134 7.06 -4.76 16.40
CA SER A 134 5.83 -5.24 15.75
C SER A 134 5.99 -5.53 14.26
N SER A 135 7.18 -5.32 13.69
CA SER A 135 7.40 -5.49 12.26
C SER A 135 7.39 -6.98 11.89
N ALA A 136 6.44 -7.40 11.06
CA ALA A 136 6.46 -8.71 10.43
C ALA A 136 7.77 -8.86 9.62
N SER A 137 8.57 -9.87 9.95
CA SER A 137 9.92 -10.03 9.40
C SER A 137 10.44 -11.45 9.62
N VAL A 138 11.32 -11.89 8.72
CA VAL A 138 11.95 -13.21 8.75
C VAL A 138 13.32 -13.09 9.40
N LYS A 139 13.62 -13.99 10.35
CA LYS A 139 14.94 -14.08 10.98
C LYS A 139 15.99 -14.51 9.96
N VAL A 140 17.14 -13.86 9.99
CA VAL A 140 18.29 -14.20 9.12
C VAL A 140 19.52 -14.47 9.98
N THR A 141 20.58 -14.99 9.36
CA THR A 141 21.82 -15.31 10.03
C THR A 141 22.44 -14.07 10.68
N GLU A 142 22.85 -14.21 11.95
CA GLU A 142 23.57 -13.17 12.69
C GLU A 142 24.95 -12.90 12.08
N PRO A 143 25.38 -11.62 11.99
CA PRO A 143 26.76 -11.29 11.67
C PRO A 143 27.75 -11.83 12.72
N ASP A 144 29.00 -12.06 12.33
CA ASP A 144 30.07 -12.49 13.23
C ASP A 144 30.40 -11.40 14.27
N GLU A 145 31.20 -11.70 15.30
CA GLU A 145 31.48 -10.79 16.42
C GLU A 145 31.97 -9.39 15.97
N MET A 146 32.84 -9.35 14.97
CA MET A 146 33.36 -8.12 14.35
C MET A 146 32.62 -7.75 13.04
N GLY A 147 31.52 -8.44 12.73
CA GLY A 147 30.80 -8.34 11.46
C GLY A 147 29.91 -7.11 11.31
N VAL A 148 29.72 -6.30 12.36
CA VAL A 148 28.86 -5.11 12.33
C VAL A 148 29.69 -3.86 12.58
N LEU A 149 29.70 -2.96 11.60
CA LEU A 149 30.25 -1.62 11.72
C LEU A 149 29.11 -0.59 11.76
N VAL A 150 29.19 0.38 12.67
CA VAL A 150 28.28 1.53 12.68
C VAL A 150 29.08 2.79 12.40
N VAL A 151 28.72 3.55 11.36
CA VAL A 151 29.40 4.78 10.94
C VAL A 151 28.47 5.98 11.08
N ARG A 152 29.01 7.21 10.97
CA ARG A 152 28.19 8.42 10.92
C ARG A 152 27.47 8.51 9.58
N ASP A 153 26.28 9.11 9.59
CA ASP A 153 25.59 9.48 8.35
C ASP A 153 26.41 10.53 7.57
N PHE A 154 26.39 10.46 6.24
CA PHE A 154 26.99 11.46 5.39
C PHE A 154 26.04 12.66 5.23
N VAL A 155 26.22 13.65 6.09
CA VAL A 155 25.48 14.92 6.09
C VAL A 155 26.39 16.06 5.64
N HIS A 156 25.96 16.84 4.66
CA HIS A 156 26.68 18.03 4.19
C HIS A 156 25.70 19.11 3.70
N GLU A 157 26.24 20.25 3.27
CA GLU A 157 25.48 21.36 2.72
C GLU A 157 25.74 21.50 1.22
N ILE A 158 24.68 21.74 0.45
CA ILE A 158 24.76 22.17 -0.94
C ILE A 158 24.15 23.56 -1.10
N ASP A 159 24.64 24.34 -2.06
CA ASP A 159 23.99 25.58 -2.45
C ASP A 159 22.91 25.28 -3.50
N ALA A 160 21.68 25.74 -3.27
CA ALA A 160 20.57 25.50 -4.18
C ALA A 160 19.55 26.65 -4.18
N GLU A 161 18.91 26.86 -5.34
CA GLU A 161 17.67 27.62 -5.42
C GLU A 161 16.49 26.74 -5.01
N VAL A 162 15.76 27.18 -3.99
CA VAL A 162 14.62 26.45 -3.44
C VAL A 162 13.45 27.38 -3.18
N ILE A 163 12.27 26.78 -3.00
CA ILE A 163 11.10 27.46 -2.47
C ILE A 163 10.97 27.05 -1.01
N ARG A 164 11.14 28.01 -0.11
CA ARG A 164 11.05 27.80 1.34
C ARG A 164 9.62 28.07 1.80
N LEU A 165 9.05 27.13 2.54
CA LEU A 165 7.78 27.29 3.26
C LEU A 165 8.09 27.45 4.75
N LYS A 166 7.97 28.69 5.23
CA LYS A 166 8.20 29.07 6.63
C LYS A 166 6.91 28.88 7.42
N ASP A 167 6.99 28.13 8.51
CA ASP A 167 5.86 27.84 9.38
C ASP A 167 5.61 28.95 10.41
N HIS A 168 4.33 29.33 10.59
CA HIS A 168 3.90 30.37 11.51
C HIS A 168 2.86 29.80 12.49
N THR A 169 2.87 30.23 13.74
CA THR A 169 1.99 29.65 14.78
C THR A 169 0.50 29.89 14.50
N ASP A 170 0.15 31.07 13.97
CA ASP A 170 -1.25 31.51 13.80
C ASP A 170 -1.61 31.88 12.35
N GLN A 171 -0.72 31.58 11.39
CA GLN A 171 -0.91 31.93 9.98
C GLN A 171 -0.53 30.76 9.06
N PRO A 172 -1.08 30.71 7.83
CA PRO A 172 -0.61 29.75 6.84
C PRO A 172 0.89 29.94 6.56
N PRO A 173 1.61 28.88 6.13
CA PRO A 173 3.02 29.01 5.85
C PRO A 173 3.27 30.03 4.74
N SER A 174 4.30 30.85 4.90
CA SER A 174 4.69 31.83 3.88
C SER A 174 5.68 31.23 2.91
N LEU A 175 5.51 31.53 1.63
CA LEU A 175 6.36 31.05 0.55
C LEU A 175 7.43 32.09 0.20
N GLU A 176 8.68 31.64 0.06
CA GLU A 176 9.81 32.49 -0.30
C GLU A 176 10.74 31.74 -1.27
N GLU A 177 10.99 32.31 -2.45
CA GLU A 177 12.05 31.81 -3.33
C GLU A 177 13.40 32.32 -2.84
N VAL A 178 14.34 31.41 -2.55
CA VAL A 178 15.64 31.75 -1.98
C VAL A 178 16.76 30.92 -2.59
N TYR A 179 17.93 31.54 -2.76
CA TYR A 179 19.19 30.84 -2.92
C TYR A 179 19.80 30.64 -1.54
N THR A 180 19.98 29.39 -1.11
CA THR A 180 20.39 29.09 0.26
C THR A 180 21.16 27.78 0.35
N LYS A 181 21.80 27.57 1.50
CA LYS A 181 22.42 26.29 1.83
C LYS A 181 21.35 25.31 2.32
N VAL A 182 21.32 24.15 1.69
CA VAL A 182 20.41 23.05 2.01
C VAL A 182 21.23 21.94 2.63
N GLN A 183 20.85 21.51 3.84
CA GLN A 183 21.44 20.33 4.45
C GLN A 183 20.88 19.07 3.78
N VAL A 184 21.78 18.22 3.30
CA VAL A 184 21.46 16.94 2.66
C VAL A 184 22.06 15.82 3.50
N ASN A 185 21.22 14.89 3.96
CA ASN A 185 21.68 13.61 4.47
C ASN A 185 21.67 12.60 3.32
N ALA A 186 22.83 12.41 2.71
CA ALA A 186 22.97 11.54 1.54
C ALA A 186 22.94 10.05 1.90
N SER A 187 22.91 9.69 3.19
CA SER A 187 22.85 8.31 3.66
C SER A 187 21.73 8.04 4.67
N ASP A 188 20.64 8.82 4.63
CA ASP A 188 19.54 8.65 5.58
C ASP A 188 18.86 7.28 5.40
N GLY A 189 19.05 6.40 6.38
CA GLY A 189 18.33 5.13 6.43
C GLY A 189 18.91 4.00 5.58
N PHE A 190 20.08 4.16 4.94
CA PHE A 190 20.76 3.05 4.29
C PHE A 190 22.16 2.74 4.82
N GLY A 191 22.55 1.49 4.63
CA GLY A 191 23.88 0.96 4.91
C GLY A 191 24.28 -0.08 3.85
N LEU A 192 25.35 -0.82 4.08
CA LEU A 192 25.92 -1.75 3.10
C LEU A 192 26.04 -3.17 3.64
N ILE A 193 25.87 -4.17 2.79
CA ILE A 193 26.10 -5.59 3.09
C ILE A 193 27.09 -6.18 2.07
N SER A 194 28.05 -6.97 2.55
CA SER A 194 29.04 -7.59 1.66
C SER A 194 28.37 -8.62 0.74
N PRO A 195 28.83 -8.82 -0.50
CA PRO A 195 28.23 -9.78 -1.42
C PRO A 195 28.16 -11.22 -0.86
N GLU A 196 29.19 -11.64 -0.12
CA GLU A 196 29.23 -12.96 0.52
C GLU A 196 28.13 -13.10 1.58
N PHE A 197 27.95 -12.09 2.44
CA PHE A 197 26.94 -12.12 3.48
C PHE A 197 25.53 -11.92 2.93
N ALA A 198 25.38 -11.12 1.87
CA ALA A 198 24.14 -10.98 1.12
C ALA A 198 23.67 -12.32 0.54
N ALA A 199 24.60 -13.14 0.02
CA ALA A 199 24.29 -14.48 -0.48
C ALA A 199 23.82 -15.43 0.63
N ARG A 200 24.40 -15.33 1.84
CA ARG A 200 23.93 -16.09 3.02
C ARG A 200 22.51 -15.70 3.40
N TRP A 201 22.21 -14.41 3.51
CA TRP A 201 20.85 -13.94 3.79
C TRP A 201 19.87 -14.29 2.68
N ALA A 202 20.30 -14.28 1.42
CA ALA A 202 19.48 -14.77 0.31
C ALA A 202 19.10 -16.24 0.50
N ALA A 203 20.04 -17.09 0.92
CA ALA A 203 19.78 -18.50 1.23
C ALA A 203 18.83 -18.67 2.43
N ASP A 204 19.01 -17.89 3.51
CA ASP A 204 18.11 -17.90 4.68
C ASP A 204 16.65 -17.56 4.29
N LEU A 205 16.48 -16.71 3.27
CA LEU A 205 15.17 -16.28 2.76
C LEU A 205 14.64 -17.20 1.63
N GLY A 206 15.40 -18.24 1.25
CA GLY A 206 15.07 -19.16 0.16
C GLY A 206 15.05 -18.49 -1.22
N LEU A 207 15.96 -17.55 -1.47
CA LEU A 207 16.07 -16.81 -2.74
C LEU A 207 17.13 -17.43 -3.66
N ASP A 208 16.83 -17.51 -4.96
CA ASP A 208 17.71 -18.04 -6.01
C ASP A 208 18.62 -16.96 -6.65
N TYR A 209 18.73 -15.79 -6.01
CA TYR A 209 19.48 -14.63 -6.47
C TYR A 209 19.95 -13.81 -5.28
N ILE A 210 20.97 -12.96 -5.48
CA ILE A 210 21.42 -11.99 -4.49
C ILE A 210 20.61 -10.69 -4.68
N PRO A 211 19.77 -10.27 -3.72
CA PRO A 211 19.07 -9.00 -3.77
C PRO A 211 20.03 -7.80 -3.82
N SER A 212 19.64 -6.74 -4.52
CA SER A 212 20.31 -5.44 -4.45
C SER A 212 20.20 -4.80 -3.08
N GLY A 213 19.11 -5.06 -2.34
CA GLY A 213 18.96 -4.56 -0.97
C GLY A 213 18.00 -5.35 -0.09
N PHE A 214 18.22 -5.24 1.22
CA PHE A 214 17.46 -5.87 2.30
C PHE A 214 16.95 -4.80 3.25
N ILE A 215 15.64 -4.70 3.43
CA ILE A 215 15.04 -3.84 4.46
C ILE A 215 15.15 -4.58 5.79
N VAL A 216 15.99 -4.08 6.68
CA VAL A 216 16.39 -4.75 7.92
C VAL A 216 15.67 -4.21 9.15
N ARG A 217 15.51 -5.09 10.14
CA ARG A 217 15.06 -4.78 11.49
C ARG A 217 15.95 -5.49 12.51
N ASN A 218 16.22 -4.78 13.60
CA ASN A 218 16.72 -5.31 14.87
C ASN A 218 16.24 -4.33 15.97
N SER A 219 16.56 -4.54 17.25
CA SER A 219 16.19 -3.60 18.32
C SER A 219 16.71 -2.19 18.01
N PHE A 220 15.81 -1.22 17.91
CA PHE A 220 16.11 0.16 17.52
C PHE A 220 16.89 0.32 16.19
N CYS A 221 16.97 -0.72 15.37
CA CYS A 221 17.66 -0.72 14.09
C CYS A 221 16.64 -0.85 12.95
N LYS A 222 16.64 0.13 12.03
CA LYS A 222 15.79 0.17 10.84
C LYS A 222 16.54 0.82 9.69
N GLY A 223 16.52 0.19 8.52
CA GLY A 223 16.99 0.78 7.27
C GLY A 223 17.06 -0.23 6.13
N THR A 224 17.71 0.15 5.04
CA THR A 224 18.02 -0.75 3.92
C THR A 224 19.52 -1.02 3.86
N LEU A 225 19.93 -2.28 3.82
CA LEU A 225 21.31 -2.66 3.49
C LEU A 225 21.41 -2.95 2.00
N PHE A 226 22.26 -2.22 1.29
CA PHE A 226 22.52 -2.44 -0.14
C PHE A 226 23.76 -3.31 -0.36
N THR A 227 23.65 -4.27 -1.28
CA THR A 227 24.74 -5.20 -1.58
C THR A 227 25.85 -4.46 -2.31
N PHE A 228 27.02 -4.34 -1.67
CA PHE A 228 28.15 -3.58 -2.19
C PHE A 228 29.46 -4.16 -1.67
N ASP A 229 30.45 -4.34 -2.55
CA ASP A 229 31.76 -4.89 -2.18
C ASP A 229 32.67 -3.82 -1.57
N PHE A 230 32.32 -3.39 -0.35
CA PHE A 230 33.05 -2.34 0.36
C PHE A 230 34.44 -2.77 0.81
N VAL A 231 34.69 -4.09 0.96
CA VAL A 231 36.02 -4.62 1.30
C VAL A 231 36.95 -4.48 0.10
N LEU A 232 36.51 -4.88 -1.10
CA LEU A 232 37.26 -4.67 -2.33
C LEU A 232 37.47 -3.18 -2.61
N TRP A 233 36.44 -2.37 -2.37
CA TRP A 233 36.53 -0.92 -2.52
C TRP A 233 37.58 -0.32 -1.59
N ALA A 234 37.56 -0.68 -0.29
CA ALA A 234 38.55 -0.21 0.68
C ALA A 234 39.98 -0.57 0.24
N LYS A 235 40.19 -1.81 -0.22
CA LYS A 235 41.51 -2.27 -0.71
C LYS A 235 41.99 -1.51 -1.95
N GLN A 236 41.10 -1.24 -2.92
CA GLN A 236 41.49 -0.65 -4.20
C GLN A 236 41.51 0.88 -4.19
N LYS A 237 40.65 1.52 -3.40
CA LYS A 237 40.42 2.97 -3.41
C LYS A 237 40.91 3.65 -2.14
N ALA A 238 40.50 3.18 -0.97
CA ALA A 238 40.93 3.78 0.31
C ALA A 238 42.38 3.41 0.69
N GLN A 239 42.86 2.25 0.21
CA GLN A 239 44.20 1.70 0.50
C GLN A 239 44.48 1.58 2.02
N THR A 240 43.43 1.32 2.79
CA THR A 240 43.49 1.08 4.24
C THR A 240 42.46 0.03 4.62
N GLU A 241 42.79 -0.78 5.62
CA GLU A 241 41.89 -1.79 6.20
C GLU A 241 41.22 -1.28 7.48
N THR A 242 41.56 -0.08 7.94
CA THR A 242 41.06 0.46 9.21
C THR A 242 40.10 1.62 9.00
N VAL A 243 38.99 1.61 9.72
CA VAL A 243 37.98 2.68 9.74
C VAL A 243 37.55 2.99 11.18
N LYS A 244 37.15 4.24 11.45
CA LYS A 244 36.58 4.61 12.76
C LYS A 244 35.07 4.38 12.76
N ASP A 245 34.57 3.71 13.78
CA ASP A 245 33.13 3.60 14.01
C ASP A 245 32.54 4.89 14.63
N VAL A 246 31.23 4.90 14.85
CA VAL A 246 30.49 6.03 15.42
C VAL A 246 30.91 6.35 16.87
N TRP A 247 31.46 5.38 17.59
CA TRP A 247 32.05 5.53 18.94
C TRP A 247 33.55 5.87 18.91
N SER A 248 34.09 6.17 17.73
CA SER A 248 35.50 6.53 17.50
C SER A 248 36.50 5.41 17.77
N GLN A 249 36.07 4.15 17.78
CA GLN A 249 36.95 2.99 17.86
C GLN A 249 37.43 2.57 16.46
N LEU A 250 38.68 2.12 16.34
CA LEU A 250 39.23 1.61 15.10
C LEU A 250 38.74 0.18 14.86
N GLN A 251 38.20 -0.06 13.67
CA GLN A 251 37.65 -1.34 13.23
C GLN A 251 38.36 -1.79 11.94
N ASP A 252 38.52 -3.10 11.80
CA ASP A 252 39.10 -3.76 10.63
C ASP A 252 38.00 -4.08 9.61
N ILE A 253 37.98 -3.36 8.48
CA ILE A 253 36.95 -3.48 7.44
C ILE A 253 36.92 -4.87 6.81
N SER A 254 38.03 -5.62 6.82
CA SER A 254 38.09 -6.96 6.22
C SER A 254 37.23 -7.99 6.98
N LYS A 255 36.87 -7.69 8.23
CA LYS A 255 36.04 -8.54 9.10
C LYS A 255 34.57 -8.12 9.12
N VAL A 256 34.25 -6.96 8.53
CA VAL A 256 32.90 -6.40 8.52
C VAL A 256 32.05 -7.10 7.46
N GLN A 257 30.83 -7.47 7.85
CA GLN A 257 29.84 -8.08 6.97
C GLN A 257 28.72 -7.10 6.62
N ILE A 258 28.36 -6.23 7.56
CA ILE A 258 27.38 -5.16 7.38
C ILE A 258 27.89 -3.82 7.94
N ILE A 259 27.57 -2.75 7.23
CA ILE A 259 27.79 -1.36 7.64
C ILE A 259 26.41 -0.72 7.86
N LEU A 260 26.18 -0.19 9.05
CA LEU A 260 25.01 0.59 9.41
C LEU A 260 25.41 2.05 9.55
N THR A 261 24.53 2.98 9.19
CA THR A 261 24.71 4.38 9.60
C THR A 261 24.09 4.62 10.98
N ALA A 262 24.52 5.69 11.64
CA ALA A 262 24.00 6.14 12.92
C ALA A 262 22.48 6.38 12.85
N GLY A 263 21.98 6.90 11.72
CA GLY A 263 20.55 7.06 11.44
C GLY A 263 19.80 5.73 11.36
N MET A 264 20.43 4.60 11.04
CA MET A 264 19.78 3.29 11.06
C MET A 264 19.64 2.72 12.48
N LEU A 265 20.68 2.85 13.31
CA LEU A 265 20.67 2.46 14.71
C LEU A 265 20.18 3.64 15.58
N LYS A 266 18.87 3.85 15.60
CA LYS A 266 18.18 5.06 16.08
C LYS A 266 18.58 5.52 17.49
N LEU A 267 19.01 4.61 18.36
CA LEU A 267 19.46 4.87 19.73
C LEU A 267 20.93 4.48 19.97
N TRP A 268 21.79 4.49 18.93
CA TRP A 268 23.20 4.09 19.01
C TRP A 268 23.94 4.75 20.18
N SER A 269 23.65 6.02 20.45
CA SER A 269 24.32 6.79 21.49
C SER A 269 24.00 6.28 22.90
N SER A 270 22.94 5.48 23.07
CA SER A 270 22.54 4.85 24.33
C SER A 270 23.44 3.66 24.71
N TYR A 271 24.35 3.26 23.83
CA TYR A 271 25.25 2.13 24.02
C TYR A 271 26.70 2.60 24.04
N ALA A 272 27.56 1.90 24.81
CA ALA A 272 28.98 2.23 24.92
C ALA A 272 29.79 1.90 23.64
N ASN A 273 29.38 0.86 22.91
CA ASN A 273 29.95 0.39 21.64
C ASN A 273 29.01 -0.64 21.01
N ILE A 274 29.36 -1.15 19.81
CA ILE A 274 28.57 -2.18 19.13
C ILE A 274 28.47 -3.48 19.91
N GLY A 275 29.53 -3.87 20.64
CA GLY A 275 29.54 -5.06 21.49
C GLY A 275 28.51 -4.99 22.61
N HIS A 276 28.39 -3.83 23.28
CA HIS A 276 27.35 -3.60 24.30
C HIS A 276 25.94 -3.74 23.71
N TYR A 277 25.66 -3.08 22.57
CA TYR A 277 24.36 -3.20 21.89
C TYR A 277 24.02 -4.65 21.56
N ARG A 278 24.97 -5.40 20.99
CA ARG A 278 24.76 -6.80 20.60
C ARG A 278 24.58 -7.73 21.80
N ALA A 279 25.30 -7.49 22.89
CA ALA A 279 25.12 -8.22 24.13
C ALA A 279 23.69 -8.02 24.69
N CYS A 280 23.19 -6.77 24.68
CA CYS A 280 21.80 -6.48 25.06
C CYS A 280 20.80 -7.17 24.13
N CYS A 281 21.00 -7.10 22.81
CA CYS A 281 20.14 -7.79 21.84
C CYS A 281 20.08 -9.30 22.13
N LYS A 282 21.24 -9.94 22.33
CA LYS A 282 21.33 -11.37 22.63
C LYS A 282 20.62 -11.72 23.95
N GLU A 283 20.82 -10.93 25.00
CA GLU A 283 20.16 -11.14 26.30
C GLU A 283 18.62 -11.05 26.18
N ASN A 284 18.13 -10.12 25.36
CA ASN A 284 16.70 -9.84 25.21
C ASN A 284 16.04 -10.58 24.04
N GLY A 285 16.73 -11.55 23.41
CA GLY A 285 16.17 -12.40 22.35
C GLY A 285 16.06 -11.74 20.97
N TYR A 286 16.71 -10.61 20.74
CA TYR A 286 16.73 -9.98 19.42
C TYR A 286 17.68 -10.67 18.45
N SER A 287 17.31 -10.59 17.18
CA SER A 287 18.12 -10.99 16.03
C SER A 287 17.90 -10.05 14.86
N TYR A 288 18.82 -10.04 13.90
CA TYR A 288 18.61 -9.40 12.61
C TYR A 288 17.49 -10.11 11.84
N ARG A 289 16.62 -9.29 11.27
CA ARG A 289 15.48 -9.75 10.48
C ARG A 289 15.33 -8.92 9.22
N VAL A 290 14.77 -9.53 8.20
CA VAL A 290 14.47 -8.88 6.93
C VAL A 290 12.96 -8.79 6.76
N THR A 291 12.44 -7.58 6.54
CA THR A 291 11.01 -7.36 6.27
C THR A 291 10.68 -7.51 4.79
N LYS A 292 11.61 -7.12 3.92
CA LYS A 292 11.43 -7.11 2.46
C LYS A 292 12.78 -7.08 1.76
N THR A 293 12.89 -7.69 0.59
CA THR A 293 14.05 -7.62 -0.30
C THR A 293 13.68 -6.91 -1.61
N THR A 294 14.69 -6.37 -2.30
CA THR A 294 14.52 -5.91 -3.70
C THR A 294 14.20 -7.11 -4.61
N PRO A 295 13.28 -6.98 -5.57
CA PRO A 295 12.95 -8.07 -6.49
C PRO A 295 14.11 -8.38 -7.45
N LYS A 296 14.17 -9.61 -7.96
CA LYS A 296 15.16 -10.04 -8.97
C LYS A 296 15.08 -9.23 -10.27
N LYS A 297 13.86 -8.84 -10.65
CA LYS A 297 13.57 -8.00 -11.82
C LYS A 297 12.49 -6.99 -11.47
N LEU A 298 12.65 -5.75 -11.94
CA LEU A 298 11.61 -4.74 -11.87
C LEU A 298 10.54 -5.02 -12.92
N GLU A 299 9.32 -4.59 -12.62
CA GLU A 299 8.19 -4.71 -13.54
C GLU A 299 8.34 -3.79 -14.75
N GLN A 300 7.67 -4.12 -15.86
CA GLN A 300 7.75 -3.34 -17.11
C GLN A 300 6.65 -2.29 -17.24
N GLU A 301 5.48 -2.57 -16.64
CA GLU A 301 4.29 -1.74 -16.76
C GLU A 301 3.70 -1.48 -15.37
N ARG A 302 3.16 -0.28 -15.18
CA ARG A 302 2.45 0.11 -13.95
C ARG A 302 1.26 1.00 -14.28
N ASN A 303 0.29 1.01 -13.38
CA ASN A 303 -0.77 2.01 -13.41
C ASN A 303 -0.30 3.30 -12.72
N LEU A 304 -0.65 4.43 -13.33
CA LEU A 304 -0.50 5.76 -12.75
C LEU A 304 -1.47 5.95 -11.58
N ASN A 305 -1.27 7.06 -10.87
CA ASN A 305 -2.20 7.61 -9.89
C ASN A 305 -2.58 9.02 -10.39
N TYR A 306 -3.84 9.45 -10.24
CA TYR A 306 -4.25 10.81 -10.62
C TYR A 306 -3.38 11.91 -10.00
N GLN A 307 -2.79 11.67 -8.83
CA GLN A 307 -1.85 12.62 -8.20
C GLN A 307 -0.67 12.93 -9.12
N PHE A 308 -0.18 11.96 -9.89
CA PHE A 308 0.94 12.12 -10.82
C PHE A 308 0.54 12.85 -12.12
N ILE A 309 -0.76 12.90 -12.43
CA ILE A 309 -1.29 13.43 -13.70
C ILE A 309 -1.86 14.84 -13.50
N GLN A 310 -2.49 15.12 -12.35
CA GLN A 310 -3.33 16.30 -12.14
C GLN A 310 -2.63 17.65 -12.35
N SER A 311 -1.30 17.68 -12.24
CA SER A 311 -0.48 18.87 -12.39
C SER A 311 0.36 18.90 -13.67
N LEU A 312 0.20 17.92 -14.56
CA LEU A 312 0.89 17.88 -15.85
C LEU A 312 0.23 18.85 -16.83
N HIS A 313 1.04 19.43 -17.72
CA HIS A 313 0.56 20.31 -18.78
C HIS A 313 0.25 19.47 -20.03
N LEU A 314 -0.96 18.89 -20.07
CA LEU A 314 -1.41 18.02 -21.17
C LEU A 314 -2.54 18.67 -21.95
N ASN A 315 -2.47 18.62 -23.29
CA ASN A 315 -3.56 19.00 -24.18
C ASN A 315 -4.49 17.80 -24.50
N GLU A 316 -5.56 18.03 -25.27
CA GLU A 316 -6.51 16.95 -25.60
C GLU A 316 -5.89 15.78 -26.38
N ALA A 317 -4.96 16.04 -27.30
CA ALA A 317 -4.28 15.00 -28.07
C ALA A 317 -3.31 14.19 -27.20
N ASP A 318 -2.64 14.85 -26.26
CA ASP A 318 -1.80 14.19 -25.25
C ASP A 318 -2.64 13.26 -24.37
N LEU A 319 -3.81 13.73 -23.93
CA LEU A 319 -4.75 12.93 -23.14
C LEU A 319 -5.22 11.69 -23.91
N ASP A 320 -5.59 11.85 -25.19
CA ASP A 320 -5.99 10.75 -26.05
C ASP A 320 -4.86 9.72 -26.20
N GLN A 321 -3.63 10.15 -26.47
CA GLN A 321 -2.50 9.22 -26.57
C GLN A 321 -2.23 8.49 -25.24
N LEU A 322 -2.34 9.19 -24.11
CA LEU A 322 -2.08 8.62 -22.80
C LEU A 322 -3.14 7.57 -22.38
N LEU A 323 -4.42 7.78 -22.75
CA LEU A 323 -5.51 6.88 -22.36
C LEU A 323 -5.65 5.65 -23.27
N MET A 324 -5.26 5.74 -24.55
CA MET A 324 -5.55 4.71 -25.55
C MET A 324 -5.03 3.32 -25.18
N PRO A 325 -3.79 3.12 -24.68
CA PRO A 325 -3.32 1.80 -24.27
C PRO A 325 -4.23 1.12 -23.23
N THR A 326 -4.79 1.91 -22.30
CA THR A 326 -5.71 1.41 -21.27
C THR A 326 -7.10 1.13 -21.87
N VAL A 327 -7.58 1.99 -22.76
CA VAL A 327 -8.87 1.81 -23.43
C VAL A 327 -8.87 0.57 -24.31
N ASP A 328 -7.82 0.36 -25.08
CA ASP A 328 -7.70 -0.78 -25.99
C ASP A 328 -7.59 -2.10 -25.21
N GLU A 329 -6.82 -2.14 -24.12
CA GLU A 329 -6.81 -3.27 -23.18
C GLU A 329 -8.22 -3.62 -22.70
N ILE A 330 -9.00 -2.64 -22.24
CA ILE A 330 -10.35 -2.88 -21.73
C ILE A 330 -11.27 -3.39 -22.85
N LYS A 331 -11.20 -2.80 -24.06
CA LYS A 331 -12.00 -3.23 -25.21
C LYS A 331 -11.67 -4.67 -25.62
N ASP A 332 -10.41 -5.06 -25.57
CA ASP A 332 -9.96 -6.42 -25.87
C ASP A 332 -10.59 -7.49 -24.97
N VAL A 333 -10.73 -7.20 -23.68
CA VAL A 333 -11.30 -8.14 -22.70
C VAL A 333 -12.82 -8.29 -22.85
N MET A 334 -13.50 -7.26 -23.35
CA MET A 334 -14.96 -7.24 -23.44
C MET A 334 -15.55 -8.28 -24.42
N GLY A 335 -14.74 -8.85 -25.33
CA GLY A 335 -15.17 -9.79 -26.37
C GLY A 335 -15.60 -11.18 -25.90
N ARG A 336 -15.50 -11.51 -24.60
CA ARG A 336 -15.74 -12.86 -24.02
C ARG A 336 -14.87 -13.97 -24.59
N ASP A 337 -13.74 -13.62 -25.20
CA ASP A 337 -12.70 -14.59 -25.49
C ASP A 337 -12.13 -15.08 -24.15
N TRP A 338 -12.37 -16.36 -23.83
CA TRP A 338 -11.89 -16.95 -22.58
C TRP A 338 -10.36 -16.89 -22.48
N ARG A 339 -9.64 -16.90 -23.61
CA ARG A 339 -8.17 -16.79 -23.68
C ARG A 339 -7.70 -15.39 -23.26
N LYS A 340 -8.34 -14.34 -23.80
CA LYS A 340 -8.09 -12.95 -23.39
C LYS A 340 -8.55 -12.69 -21.95
N SER A 341 -9.60 -13.38 -21.50
CA SER A 341 -10.06 -13.32 -20.11
C SER A 341 -9.02 -13.93 -19.15
N ILE A 342 -8.33 -15.02 -19.53
CA ILE A 342 -7.22 -15.56 -18.75
C ILE A 342 -6.08 -14.53 -18.65
N LEU A 343 -5.68 -13.92 -19.77
CA LEU A 343 -4.64 -12.88 -19.79
C LEU A 343 -4.99 -11.69 -18.88
N TYR A 344 -6.26 -11.28 -18.88
CA TYR A 344 -6.73 -10.21 -18.00
C TYR A 344 -6.74 -10.61 -16.51
N LEU A 345 -7.15 -11.84 -16.19
CA LEU A 345 -7.29 -12.31 -14.81
C LEU A 345 -5.95 -12.71 -14.16
N LYS A 346 -5.01 -13.25 -14.93
CA LYS A 346 -3.72 -13.77 -14.44
C LYS A 346 -2.52 -12.92 -14.87
N GLY A 347 -2.70 -11.97 -15.79
CA GLY A 347 -1.65 -11.15 -16.37
C GLY A 347 -0.92 -11.82 -17.55
N ASN A 348 0.04 -11.11 -18.12
CA ASN A 348 0.77 -11.50 -19.33
C ASN A 348 2.05 -12.31 -19.05
N HIS A 349 2.35 -12.61 -17.78
CA HIS A 349 3.52 -13.39 -17.34
C HIS A 349 3.17 -14.82 -16.94
N VAL A 350 2.05 -15.33 -17.46
CA VAL A 350 1.66 -16.72 -17.31
C VAL A 350 2.61 -17.57 -18.17
N GLY A 351 3.39 -18.43 -17.52
CA GLY A 351 4.37 -19.31 -18.14
C GLY A 351 4.68 -20.49 -17.23
N ASP A 352 5.37 -21.50 -17.76
CA ASP A 352 5.47 -22.87 -17.19
C ASP A 352 5.71 -22.97 -15.68
N LYS A 353 6.50 -22.05 -15.11
CA LYS A 353 6.86 -22.02 -13.68
C LYS A 353 5.74 -21.47 -12.78
N ASN A 354 4.90 -20.55 -13.29
CA ASN A 354 3.87 -19.88 -12.50
C ASN A 354 2.53 -20.62 -12.52
N ILE A 355 2.31 -21.50 -13.50
CA ILE A 355 1.07 -22.28 -13.67
C ILE A 355 0.98 -23.47 -12.74
N GLU A 356 2.12 -23.94 -12.23
CA GLU A 356 2.18 -25.01 -11.23
C GLU A 356 1.58 -24.55 -9.89
N MET A 357 1.53 -23.24 -9.62
CA MET A 357 0.88 -22.70 -8.42
C MET A 357 -0.64 -22.76 -8.54
N LEU A 358 -1.25 -23.70 -7.82
CA LEU A 358 -2.70 -23.79 -7.65
C LEU A 358 -3.20 -22.59 -6.83
N THR A 359 -4.02 -21.74 -7.46
CA THR A 359 -4.60 -20.53 -6.86
C THR A 359 -6.06 -20.74 -6.45
N TYR A 360 -6.65 -21.85 -6.87
CA TYR A 360 -8.00 -22.31 -6.51
C TYR A 360 -9.12 -21.28 -6.79
N ASP A 361 -8.93 -20.45 -7.82
CA ASP A 361 -9.86 -19.38 -8.19
C ASP A 361 -10.57 -19.67 -9.52
N TYR A 362 -11.57 -18.84 -9.83
CA TYR A 362 -12.34 -18.95 -11.07
C TYR A 362 -11.50 -18.72 -12.35
N ALA A 363 -10.36 -18.03 -12.24
CA ALA A 363 -9.45 -17.84 -13.36
C ALA A 363 -8.71 -19.14 -13.69
N GLN A 364 -8.29 -19.89 -12.66
CA GLN A 364 -7.75 -21.24 -12.84
C GLN A 364 -8.82 -22.21 -13.37
N ALA A 365 -10.08 -22.07 -12.92
CA ALA A 365 -11.18 -22.85 -13.48
C ALA A 365 -11.34 -22.66 -15.00
N LEU A 366 -11.21 -21.42 -15.48
CA LEU A 366 -11.22 -21.09 -16.92
C LEU A 366 -10.04 -21.70 -17.68
N MET A 367 -8.86 -21.78 -17.06
CA MET A 367 -7.70 -22.42 -17.65
C MET A 367 -7.86 -23.94 -17.76
N ILE A 368 -8.63 -24.56 -16.86
CA ILE A 368 -8.91 -26.00 -16.87
C ILE A 368 -10.03 -26.34 -17.85
N ASP A 369 -11.17 -25.64 -17.76
CA ASP A 369 -12.34 -25.87 -18.60
C ASP A 369 -12.88 -24.53 -19.15
N PRO A 370 -12.75 -24.28 -20.46
CA PRO A 370 -13.25 -23.06 -21.10
C PRO A 370 -14.76 -22.82 -20.89
N GLN A 371 -15.56 -23.86 -20.61
CA GLN A 371 -16.99 -23.71 -20.30
C GLN A 371 -17.24 -22.89 -19.04
N MET A 372 -16.25 -22.72 -18.17
CA MET A 372 -16.34 -21.83 -17.01
C MET A 372 -16.59 -20.36 -17.39
N ILE A 373 -16.33 -19.95 -18.64
CA ILE A 373 -16.73 -18.63 -19.13
C ILE A 373 -18.24 -18.46 -19.14
N ASN A 374 -18.97 -19.58 -19.10
CA ASN A 374 -20.40 -19.64 -19.03
C ASN A 374 -20.99 -19.67 -17.62
N ASP A 375 -20.17 -19.91 -16.59
CA ASP A 375 -20.60 -19.91 -15.21
C ASP A 375 -21.16 -18.52 -14.79
N PRO A 376 -22.36 -18.43 -14.18
CA PRO A 376 -22.96 -17.15 -13.80
C PRO A 376 -22.12 -16.33 -12.80
N PHE A 377 -21.37 -16.99 -11.91
CA PHE A 377 -20.48 -16.34 -10.97
C PHE A 377 -19.23 -15.80 -11.68
N VAL A 378 -18.57 -16.60 -12.52
CA VAL A 378 -17.40 -16.19 -13.30
C VAL A 378 -17.73 -15.04 -14.24
N LYS A 379 -18.84 -15.14 -15.00
CA LYS A 379 -19.35 -14.06 -15.86
C LYS A 379 -19.54 -12.77 -15.08
N ARG A 380 -20.19 -12.84 -13.92
CA ARG A 380 -20.44 -11.68 -13.07
C ARG A 380 -19.12 -11.10 -12.56
N LYS A 381 -18.17 -11.93 -12.12
CA LYS A 381 -16.87 -11.49 -11.62
C LYS A 381 -16.04 -10.79 -12.68
N ILE A 382 -15.92 -11.36 -13.88
CA ILE A 382 -15.21 -10.72 -15.00
C ILE A 382 -15.86 -9.36 -15.31
N ARG A 383 -17.20 -9.31 -15.36
CA ARG A 383 -17.91 -8.04 -15.59
C ARG A 383 -17.65 -7.02 -14.49
N GLU A 384 -17.74 -7.41 -13.22
CA GLU A 384 -17.42 -6.56 -12.06
C GLU A 384 -15.99 -6.03 -12.15
N MET A 385 -15.01 -6.86 -12.53
CA MET A 385 -13.62 -6.45 -12.70
C MET A 385 -13.45 -5.47 -13.87
N ILE A 386 -14.11 -5.69 -15.01
CA ILE A 386 -14.10 -4.73 -16.13
C ILE A 386 -14.76 -3.41 -15.72
N ASP A 387 -15.88 -3.46 -14.99
CA ASP A 387 -16.56 -2.27 -14.43
C ASP A 387 -15.62 -1.49 -13.50
N GLN A 388 -14.93 -2.20 -12.61
CA GLN A 388 -13.92 -1.63 -11.72
C GLN A 388 -12.75 -1.04 -12.51
N ARG A 389 -12.21 -1.75 -13.51
CA ARG A 389 -11.10 -1.26 -14.34
C ARG A 389 -11.47 0.01 -15.11
N ILE A 390 -12.69 0.11 -15.62
CA ILE A 390 -13.20 1.34 -16.25
C ILE A 390 -13.28 2.46 -15.22
N ASN A 391 -13.84 2.21 -14.02
CA ASN A 391 -13.93 3.22 -12.98
C ASN A 391 -12.55 3.66 -12.46
N SER A 392 -11.59 2.73 -12.34
CA SER A 392 -10.17 2.97 -12.07
C SER A 392 -9.54 3.88 -13.14
N ALA A 393 -9.77 3.59 -14.41
CA ALA A 393 -9.28 4.43 -15.51
C ALA A 393 -9.84 5.86 -15.43
N LYS A 394 -11.13 6.02 -15.07
CA LYS A 394 -11.76 7.34 -14.87
C LYS A 394 -11.15 8.15 -13.73
N ILE A 395 -10.50 7.51 -12.77
CA ILE A 395 -9.76 8.17 -11.68
C ILE A 395 -8.25 8.24 -11.95
N GLY A 396 -7.81 8.09 -13.21
CA GLY A 396 -6.42 8.27 -13.61
C GLY A 396 -5.51 7.05 -13.40
N GLU A 397 -6.05 5.86 -13.14
CA GLU A 397 -5.25 4.62 -13.09
C GLU A 397 -4.94 4.11 -14.51
N LEU A 398 -4.16 4.90 -15.26
CA LEU A 398 -3.76 4.59 -16.63
C LEU A 398 -2.48 3.76 -16.67
N LYS A 399 -2.45 2.77 -17.56
CA LYS A 399 -1.31 1.88 -17.74
C LYS A 399 -0.21 2.57 -18.56
N VAL A 400 1.02 2.53 -18.05
CA VAL A 400 2.22 3.06 -18.73
C VAL A 400 3.42 2.13 -18.56
N LYS A 401 4.41 2.23 -19.46
CA LYS A 401 5.73 1.61 -19.27
C LYS A 401 6.43 2.26 -18.09
N GLY A 402 6.59 1.53 -17.00
CA GLY A 402 7.08 2.07 -15.74
C GLY A 402 7.17 1.04 -14.64
N ASN A 403 7.85 1.39 -13.55
CA ASN A 403 8.07 0.48 -12.42
C ASN A 403 8.17 1.25 -11.09
N TYR A 404 8.07 0.50 -9.99
CA TYR A 404 8.48 0.98 -8.68
C TYR A 404 9.83 0.37 -8.32
N SER A 405 10.82 1.22 -8.03
CA SER A 405 12.14 0.80 -7.54
C SER A 405 12.38 1.35 -6.14
N ILE A 406 13.15 0.60 -5.32
CA ILE A 406 13.63 1.10 -4.03
C ILE A 406 14.73 2.14 -4.30
N LEU A 407 14.72 3.23 -3.53
CA LEU A 407 15.73 4.26 -3.58
C LEU A 407 16.97 3.88 -2.76
N SER A 408 18.15 4.08 -3.35
CA SER A 408 19.44 4.07 -2.67
C SER A 408 20.07 5.46 -2.77
N GLY A 409 20.77 5.89 -1.73
CA GLY A 409 21.76 6.96 -1.88
C GLY A 409 23.03 6.40 -2.52
N ASP A 410 24.00 7.24 -2.83
CA ASP A 410 25.28 6.85 -3.43
C ASP A 410 26.16 6.07 -2.42
N PRO A 411 26.38 4.75 -2.60
CA PRO A 411 27.21 3.95 -1.70
C PRO A 411 28.67 4.40 -1.62
N VAL A 412 29.21 4.95 -2.72
CA VAL A 412 30.59 5.42 -2.77
C VAL A 412 30.75 6.71 -1.98
N ALA A 413 29.77 7.61 -2.03
CA ALA A 413 29.78 8.81 -1.20
C ALA A 413 29.81 8.47 0.30
N LEU A 414 29.05 7.45 0.73
CA LEU A 414 29.12 6.94 2.11
C LEU A 414 30.50 6.36 2.44
N LEU A 415 31.10 5.59 1.53
CA LEU A 415 32.43 5.00 1.73
C LEU A 415 33.52 6.07 1.83
N GLU A 416 33.58 7.02 0.91
CA GLU A 416 34.52 8.14 0.94
C GLU A 416 34.39 8.93 2.24
N HIS A 417 33.16 9.16 2.71
CA HIS A 417 32.89 9.83 3.98
C HIS A 417 33.44 9.04 5.18
N MET A 418 33.12 7.74 5.31
CA MET A 418 33.57 6.94 6.46
C MET A 418 35.09 6.72 6.47
N PHE A 419 35.73 6.65 5.30
CA PHE A 419 37.18 6.59 5.17
C PHE A 419 37.87 7.96 5.26
N GLN A 420 37.12 9.03 5.52
CA GLN A 420 37.63 10.39 5.76
C GLN A 420 38.44 10.95 4.58
N PHE A 421 37.97 10.71 3.36
CA PHE A 421 38.54 11.32 2.17
C PHE A 421 38.46 12.85 2.30
N LYS A 422 39.48 13.56 1.79
CA LYS A 422 39.54 15.03 1.84
C LYS A 422 38.34 15.66 1.13
N GLU A 423 37.92 15.04 0.02
CA GLU A 423 36.75 15.42 -0.76
C GLU A 423 35.90 14.17 -0.96
N VAL A 424 34.65 14.22 -0.52
CA VAL A 424 33.63 13.23 -0.87
C VAL A 424 33.01 13.67 -2.18
N ARG A 425 32.87 12.75 -3.14
CA ARG A 425 32.36 12.99 -4.50
C ARG A 425 31.28 11.98 -4.89
N GLY A 426 31.35 10.74 -4.40
CA GLY A 426 30.53 9.65 -4.93
C GLY A 426 30.82 9.37 -6.41
N LEU A 427 29.92 8.63 -7.06
CA LEU A 427 29.98 8.35 -8.50
C LEU A 427 28.96 9.13 -9.33
N LEU A 428 28.01 9.80 -8.69
CA LEU A 428 26.95 10.56 -9.36
C LEU A 428 27.03 12.04 -8.99
N GLY A 429 27.08 12.93 -9.98
CA GLY A 429 26.98 14.37 -9.80
C GLY A 429 25.54 14.87 -9.63
N ALA A 430 25.38 16.19 -9.41
CA ALA A 430 24.06 16.82 -9.32
C ALA A 430 23.26 16.62 -10.63
N GLY A 431 22.00 16.17 -10.52
CA GLY A 431 21.15 15.84 -11.66
C GLY A 431 21.48 14.51 -12.36
N GLU A 432 22.49 13.77 -11.89
CA GLU A 432 22.84 12.44 -12.37
C GLU A 432 22.24 11.36 -11.46
N PHE A 433 21.80 10.26 -12.08
CA PHE A 433 21.15 9.14 -11.40
C PHE A 433 21.66 7.82 -11.99
N TYR A 434 21.42 6.71 -11.31
CA TYR A 434 21.68 5.38 -11.86
C TYR A 434 20.49 4.44 -11.71
N SER A 435 20.19 3.71 -12.78
CA SER A 435 19.28 2.58 -12.76
C SER A 435 19.67 1.59 -13.84
N ARG A 436 20.25 0.46 -13.45
CA ARG A 436 20.65 -0.59 -14.39
C ARG A 436 19.47 -1.04 -15.26
N TYR A 437 18.29 -1.17 -14.67
CA TYR A 437 17.07 -1.59 -15.35
C TYR A 437 16.69 -0.72 -16.56
N TRP A 438 16.82 0.61 -16.44
CA TRP A 438 16.50 1.53 -17.54
C TRP A 438 17.64 1.59 -18.56
N LEU A 439 18.89 1.60 -18.10
CA LEU A 439 20.08 1.59 -18.95
C LEU A 439 20.15 0.34 -19.83
N ASP A 440 19.83 -0.85 -19.28
CA ASP A 440 19.75 -2.12 -20.04
C ASP A 440 18.72 -2.08 -21.18
N GLN A 441 17.78 -1.13 -21.15
CA GLN A 441 16.77 -0.91 -22.18
C GLN A 441 17.09 0.26 -23.11
N GLY A 442 18.26 0.89 -22.98
CA GLY A 442 18.64 2.09 -23.73
C GLY A 442 17.83 3.34 -23.35
N ILE A 443 17.24 3.36 -22.15
CA ILE A 443 16.45 4.49 -21.65
C ILE A 443 17.29 5.30 -20.68
N HIS A 444 17.62 6.52 -21.06
CA HIS A 444 18.48 7.43 -20.29
C HIS A 444 17.71 8.52 -19.53
N GLN A 445 16.39 8.60 -19.70
CA GLN A 445 15.56 9.60 -19.03
C GLN A 445 14.20 9.03 -18.67
N VAL A 446 13.75 9.30 -17.43
CA VAL A 446 12.42 8.91 -16.94
C VAL A 446 11.83 9.99 -16.05
N ALA A 447 10.51 10.08 -16.03
CA ALA A 447 9.79 10.83 -15.00
C ALA A 447 9.77 10.03 -13.70
N ALA A 448 9.97 10.69 -12.57
CA ALA A 448 10.03 10.10 -11.24
C ALA A 448 9.01 10.76 -10.30
N PHE A 449 8.25 9.93 -9.59
CA PHE A 449 7.20 10.33 -8.67
C PHE A 449 7.30 9.54 -7.36
N ARG A 450 6.99 10.21 -6.24
CA ARG A 450 6.81 9.55 -4.94
C ARG A 450 5.43 9.86 -4.40
N ALA A 451 4.69 8.83 -3.99
CA ALA A 451 3.40 8.99 -3.33
C ALA A 451 3.56 9.09 -1.79
N PRO A 452 2.67 9.81 -1.10
CA PRO A 452 1.65 10.71 -1.65
C PRO A 452 2.28 12.01 -2.19
N MET A 453 1.65 12.60 -3.19
CA MET A 453 2.08 13.84 -3.84
C MET A 453 0.95 14.87 -3.80
N THR A 454 1.29 16.12 -3.46
CA THR A 454 0.33 17.23 -3.41
C THR A 454 0.56 18.28 -4.47
N CYS A 455 1.76 18.40 -5.03
CA CYS A 455 2.09 19.49 -5.95
C CYS A 455 3.10 19.08 -7.03
N HIS A 456 3.13 19.86 -8.12
CA HIS A 456 4.02 19.62 -9.26
C HIS A 456 5.52 19.70 -8.91
N ASN A 457 5.89 20.44 -7.87
CA ASN A 457 7.27 20.54 -7.38
C ASN A 457 7.86 19.20 -6.93
N ASN A 458 7.03 18.17 -6.76
CA ASN A 458 7.47 16.83 -6.39
C ASN A 458 7.85 15.95 -7.59
N ILE A 459 7.64 16.42 -8.81
CA ILE A 459 7.93 15.65 -10.02
C ILE A 459 9.39 15.91 -10.41
N ARG A 460 10.14 14.84 -10.68
CA ARG A 460 11.53 14.94 -11.14
C ARG A 460 11.73 14.18 -12.44
N ILE A 461 12.71 14.64 -13.21
CA ILE A 461 13.22 13.92 -14.37
C ILE A 461 14.56 13.34 -13.98
N PHE A 462 14.64 12.01 -13.97
CA PHE A 462 15.89 11.31 -13.68
C PHE A 462 16.63 11.06 -14.98
N ARG A 463 17.87 11.55 -15.03
CA ARG A 463 18.80 11.40 -16.15
C ARG A 463 19.87 10.38 -15.76
N PHE A 464 19.82 9.21 -16.37
CA PHE A 464 20.68 8.08 -16.01
C PHE A 464 22.03 8.15 -16.71
N VAL A 465 23.09 8.01 -15.94
CA VAL A 465 24.47 7.97 -16.41
C VAL A 465 25.08 6.58 -16.23
N GLU A 466 25.99 6.22 -17.11
CA GLU A 466 26.79 5.01 -16.98
C GLU A 466 28.22 5.23 -17.46
N ASN A 467 29.16 4.58 -16.79
CA ASN A 467 30.56 4.51 -17.17
C ASN A 467 31.18 3.23 -16.57
N GLU A 468 32.45 2.96 -16.87
CA GLU A 468 33.14 1.76 -16.39
C GLU A 468 33.20 1.67 -14.85
N GLU A 469 33.39 2.79 -14.16
CA GLU A 469 33.50 2.83 -12.71
C GLU A 469 32.14 2.60 -12.02
N ILE A 470 31.08 3.26 -12.51
CA ILE A 470 29.69 3.04 -12.09
C ILE A 470 29.30 1.58 -12.30
N ASN A 471 29.53 1.02 -13.48
CA ASN A 471 29.14 -0.36 -13.79
C ASN A 471 29.91 -1.38 -12.95
N LYS A 472 31.19 -1.09 -12.62
CA LYS A 472 31.98 -1.93 -11.73
C LYS A 472 31.43 -1.93 -10.30
N TRP A 473 31.23 -0.75 -9.71
CA TRP A 473 30.87 -0.66 -8.29
C TRP A 473 29.39 -0.90 -8.02
N TYR A 474 28.50 -0.58 -8.96
CA TYR A 474 27.05 -0.80 -8.83
C TYR A 474 26.57 -2.11 -9.44
N THR A 475 27.48 -3.06 -9.68
CA THR A 475 27.18 -4.38 -10.28
C THR A 475 26.04 -5.14 -9.57
N TYR A 476 25.95 -5.04 -8.23
CA TYR A 476 24.89 -5.72 -7.46
C TYR A 476 23.61 -4.88 -7.30
N LEU A 477 23.59 -3.65 -7.78
CA LEU A 477 22.51 -2.66 -7.58
C LEU A 477 21.58 -2.56 -8.79
N SER A 478 21.21 -3.71 -9.36
CA SER A 478 20.39 -3.77 -10.58
C SER A 478 18.89 -3.52 -10.35
N GLY A 479 18.38 -3.79 -9.14
CA GLY A 479 16.97 -3.70 -8.77
C GLY A 479 16.56 -2.41 -8.05
N VAL A 480 17.40 -1.37 -8.10
CA VAL A 480 17.22 -0.10 -7.35
C VAL A 480 17.42 1.12 -8.26
N THR A 481 17.03 2.28 -7.77
CA THR A 481 17.43 3.57 -8.35
C THR A 481 18.32 4.30 -7.37
N ILE A 482 19.51 4.72 -7.83
CA ILE A 482 20.50 5.42 -7.01
C ILE A 482 20.39 6.92 -7.27
N ILE A 483 20.25 7.69 -6.20
CA ILE A 483 20.20 9.15 -6.20
C ILE A 483 21.57 9.70 -5.77
N ASN A 484 22.01 10.79 -6.40
CA ASN A 484 23.25 11.48 -6.07
C ASN A 484 23.19 12.17 -4.70
N ALA A 485 24.35 12.61 -4.20
CA ALA A 485 24.45 13.32 -2.93
C ALA A 485 24.35 14.85 -3.08
N TRP A 486 24.26 15.41 -4.29
CA TRP A 486 24.67 16.80 -4.58
C TRP A 486 23.54 17.72 -5.05
N ASP A 487 22.29 17.30 -4.94
CA ASP A 487 21.13 18.10 -5.33
C ASP A 487 19.94 17.98 -4.35
N THR A 488 18.85 18.68 -4.68
CA THR A 488 17.64 18.75 -3.84
C THR A 488 16.58 17.69 -4.16
N THR A 489 16.99 16.57 -4.80
CA THR A 489 16.06 15.52 -5.22
C THR A 489 15.30 14.90 -4.04
N THR A 490 15.96 14.70 -2.90
CA THR A 490 15.29 14.10 -1.73
C THR A 490 14.22 15.01 -1.15
N GLN A 491 14.48 16.32 -1.06
CA GLN A 491 13.49 17.33 -0.64
C GLN A 491 12.33 17.41 -1.64
N ALA A 492 12.66 17.39 -2.94
CA ALA A 492 11.67 17.41 -4.01
C ALA A 492 10.72 16.22 -3.94
N LEU A 493 11.26 15.01 -3.76
CA LEU A 493 10.49 13.78 -3.60
C LEU A 493 9.92 13.66 -2.18
N ASN A 494 9.32 14.75 -1.69
CA ASN A 494 8.60 14.85 -0.44
C ASN A 494 9.40 14.35 0.79
N GLY A 495 10.71 14.68 0.83
CA GLY A 495 11.60 14.30 1.92
C GLY A 495 11.91 12.81 1.97
N CYS A 496 12.14 12.18 0.81
CA CYS A 496 12.47 10.75 0.77
C CYS A 496 13.77 10.42 1.50
N ASP A 497 13.78 9.26 2.13
CA ASP A 497 14.98 8.62 2.68
C ASP A 497 15.27 7.30 1.93
N PHE A 498 16.22 6.52 2.44
CA PHE A 498 16.69 5.28 1.83
C PHE A 498 16.37 4.05 2.73
N ASP A 499 15.37 4.17 3.62
CA ASP A 499 15.02 3.15 4.62
C ASP A 499 14.02 2.08 4.14
N GLY A 500 13.68 2.14 2.85
CA GLY A 500 12.76 1.26 2.14
C GLY A 500 11.84 1.97 1.15
N ASP A 501 11.98 3.28 1.04
CA ASP A 501 11.23 4.16 0.16
C ASP A 501 11.30 3.76 -1.31
N GLN A 502 10.19 3.96 -2.01
CA GLN A 502 10.04 3.60 -3.42
C GLN A 502 9.58 4.78 -4.26
N ILE A 503 10.05 4.83 -5.50
CA ILE A 503 9.60 5.81 -6.50
C ILE A 503 8.97 5.10 -7.68
N MET A 504 7.91 5.70 -8.24
CA MET A 504 7.39 5.32 -9.53
C MET A 504 8.22 6.02 -10.60
N THR A 505 8.78 5.25 -11.54
CA THR A 505 9.47 5.79 -12.72
C THR A 505 8.78 5.36 -14.00
N THR A 506 8.75 6.24 -15.00
CA THR A 506 8.14 5.96 -16.31
C THR A 506 8.90 6.66 -17.44
N SER A 507 9.07 5.95 -18.54
CA SER A 507 9.66 6.48 -19.78
C SER A 507 8.60 6.98 -20.76
N ASN A 508 7.36 7.15 -20.32
CA ASN A 508 6.26 7.59 -21.18
C ASN A 508 6.51 9.03 -21.66
N GLU A 509 6.58 9.22 -22.98
CA GLU A 509 6.94 10.48 -23.62
C GLU A 509 5.91 11.59 -23.35
N ILE A 510 4.62 11.26 -23.31
CA ILE A 510 3.54 12.22 -23.02
C ILE A 510 3.66 12.78 -21.61
N ILE A 511 4.01 11.92 -20.64
CA ILE A 511 4.27 12.35 -19.27
C ILE A 511 5.52 13.23 -19.23
N LEU A 512 6.61 12.79 -19.86
CA LEU A 512 7.86 13.55 -19.91
C LEU A 512 7.67 14.95 -20.52
N SER A 513 6.92 15.07 -21.61
CA SER A 513 6.62 16.36 -22.25
C SER A 513 5.68 17.24 -21.43
N GLY A 514 4.81 16.64 -20.62
CA GLY A 514 3.89 17.35 -19.73
C GLY A 514 4.51 17.88 -18.44
N ILE A 515 5.79 17.55 -18.16
CA ILE A 515 6.48 17.98 -16.94
C ILE A 515 7.14 19.35 -17.14
N ASN A 516 6.88 20.26 -16.20
CA ASN A 516 7.66 21.47 -16.02
C ASN A 516 8.58 21.29 -14.80
N GLU A 517 9.89 21.14 -15.01
CA GLU A 517 10.85 21.01 -13.90
C GLU A 517 10.82 22.28 -13.04
N SER A 518 10.66 22.12 -11.73
CA SER A 518 10.54 23.23 -10.80
C SER A 518 11.36 23.02 -9.54
N LYS A 519 11.64 24.14 -8.84
CA LYS A 519 12.44 24.18 -7.63
C LYS A 519 11.85 23.28 -6.53
N ALA A 520 12.73 22.67 -5.75
CA ALA A 520 12.32 21.86 -4.60
C ALA A 520 11.66 22.75 -3.53
N LEU A 521 10.64 22.19 -2.88
CA LEU A 521 10.02 22.81 -1.70
C LEU A 521 10.75 22.34 -0.45
N ILE A 522 11.18 23.29 0.38
CA ILE A 522 11.72 23.01 1.71
C ILE A 522 10.71 23.48 2.75
N CYS A 523 10.11 22.52 3.44
CA CYS A 523 9.13 22.76 4.50
C CYS A 523 9.85 22.83 5.86
N GLU A 524 9.80 23.96 6.54
CA GLU A 524 10.38 24.07 7.88
C GLU A 524 9.48 23.35 8.90
N GLN A 525 10.02 22.39 9.67
CA GLN A 525 9.26 21.63 10.66
C GLN A 525 9.72 21.95 12.08
N LYS A 526 8.77 22.08 13.01
CA LYS A 526 9.05 22.25 14.43
C LYS A 526 9.00 20.89 15.12
N ASN A 527 10.10 20.54 15.79
CA ASN A 527 10.17 19.33 16.62
C ASN A 527 9.62 19.64 18.01
N ALA A 528 8.87 18.71 18.58
CA ALA A 528 8.51 18.73 19.99
C ALA A 528 9.76 18.60 20.88
N ASN A 529 9.66 19.10 22.10
CA ASN A 529 10.77 19.09 23.05
C ASN A 529 11.17 17.66 23.47
N ALA A 530 12.48 17.44 23.61
CA ALA A 530 13.01 16.22 24.20
C ALA A 530 12.88 16.29 25.73
N VAL A 531 12.48 15.17 26.34
CA VAL A 531 12.36 15.01 27.80
C VAL A 531 12.82 13.62 28.18
N ILE A 532 13.06 13.35 29.47
CA ILE A 532 13.21 11.97 29.97
C ILE A 532 11.79 11.36 30.01
N PRO A 533 11.40 10.45 29.09
CA PRO A 533 9.98 10.13 28.91
C PRO A 533 9.43 9.25 30.03
N ALA A 534 8.29 9.63 30.57
CA ALA A 534 7.44 8.82 31.44
C ALA A 534 6.20 8.29 30.68
N GLU A 535 5.45 7.35 31.28
CA GLU A 535 4.28 6.74 30.63
C GLU A 535 3.24 7.78 30.19
N GLN A 536 3.03 8.82 31.01
CA GLN A 536 2.09 9.90 30.70
C GLN A 536 2.47 10.66 29.42
N ASP A 537 3.76 10.81 29.14
CA ASP A 537 4.25 11.48 27.94
C ASP A 537 3.93 10.67 26.68
N PHE A 538 4.03 9.34 26.74
CA PHE A 538 3.62 8.46 25.64
C PHE A 538 2.11 8.50 25.39
N VAL A 539 1.31 8.53 26.46
CA VAL A 539 -0.15 8.68 26.39
C VAL A 539 -0.52 9.99 25.68
N ILE A 540 0.08 11.11 26.08
CA ILE A 540 -0.14 12.42 25.45
C ILE A 540 0.32 12.40 23.98
N ALA A 541 1.50 11.85 23.71
CA ALA A 541 2.03 11.75 22.35
C ALA A 541 1.12 10.95 21.41
N ASN A 542 0.61 9.79 21.86
CA ASN A 542 -0.34 9.01 21.08
C ASN A 542 -1.66 9.76 20.86
N LYS A 543 -2.21 10.37 21.93
CA LYS A 543 -3.48 11.12 21.86
C LYS A 543 -3.43 12.32 20.92
N ASN A 544 -2.27 12.99 20.89
CA ASN A 544 -2.02 14.10 19.97
C ASN A 544 -1.92 13.61 18.53
N SER A 545 -1.33 12.44 18.32
CA SER A 545 -1.09 11.83 17.00
C SER A 545 -2.29 11.05 16.44
N PHE A 546 -3.38 10.88 17.19
CA PHE A 546 -4.62 10.26 16.69
C PHE A 546 -5.23 11.02 15.51
N GLY A 547 -5.76 10.24 14.57
CA GLY A 547 -6.36 10.72 13.32
C GLY A 547 -5.43 10.59 12.11
N ASN A 548 -6.02 10.75 10.92
CA ASN A 548 -5.31 10.73 9.65
C ASN A 548 -5.79 11.89 8.75
N GLU A 549 -5.09 13.01 8.86
CA GLU A 549 -5.36 14.24 8.11
C GLU A 549 -4.76 14.23 6.69
N ILE A 550 -3.81 13.31 6.41
CA ILE A 550 -3.07 13.21 5.13
C ILE A 550 -4.04 13.11 3.95
N GLY A 551 -5.05 12.24 4.07
CA GLY A 551 -6.05 12.05 3.01
C GLY A 551 -6.95 13.26 2.80
N GLN A 552 -7.24 14.03 3.86
CA GLN A 552 -8.02 15.27 3.76
C GLN A 552 -7.22 16.36 3.05
N ILE A 553 -5.97 16.59 3.48
CA ILE A 553 -5.05 17.58 2.89
C ILE A 553 -4.85 17.29 1.40
N THR A 554 -4.58 16.02 1.05
CA THR A 554 -4.37 15.62 -0.34
C THR A 554 -5.63 15.84 -1.20
N ASN A 555 -6.81 15.53 -0.67
CA ASN A 555 -8.07 15.79 -1.38
C ASN A 555 -8.32 17.29 -1.59
N SER A 556 -8.00 18.12 -0.60
CA SER A 556 -8.12 19.57 -0.71
C SER A 556 -7.17 20.13 -1.78
N ALA A 557 -5.91 19.66 -1.84
CA ALA A 557 -4.99 20.01 -2.91
C ALA A 557 -5.55 19.64 -4.30
N THR A 558 -6.14 18.45 -4.45
CA THR A 558 -6.77 18.04 -5.71
C THR A 558 -8.00 18.90 -6.06
N SER A 559 -8.83 19.28 -5.08
CA SER A 559 -9.92 20.24 -5.30
C SER A 559 -9.41 21.63 -5.70
N MET A 560 -8.27 22.08 -5.16
CA MET A 560 -7.63 23.32 -5.56
C MET A 560 -7.10 23.25 -6.99
N TYR A 561 -6.53 22.13 -7.43
CA TYR A 561 -6.14 21.92 -8.83
C TYR A 561 -7.33 22.01 -9.78
N ASP A 562 -8.48 21.48 -9.39
CA ASP A 562 -9.68 21.59 -10.20
C ASP A 562 -10.22 23.02 -10.29
N LYS A 563 -10.13 23.75 -9.19
CA LYS A 563 -10.49 25.17 -9.15
C LYS A 563 -9.48 26.05 -9.90
N LEU A 564 -8.19 25.69 -9.87
CA LEU A 564 -7.10 26.35 -10.57
C LEU A 564 -7.34 26.38 -12.09
N ALA A 565 -7.88 25.28 -12.65
CA ALA A 565 -8.19 25.15 -14.07
C ALA A 565 -9.28 26.12 -14.59
N GLU A 566 -10.00 26.83 -13.70
CA GLU A 566 -10.96 27.87 -14.09
C GLU A 566 -10.31 29.25 -14.33
N PHE A 567 -9.04 29.42 -13.95
CA PHE A 567 -8.36 30.71 -13.95
C PHE A 567 -7.16 30.73 -14.89
N LYS A 568 -6.84 31.91 -15.42
CA LYS A 568 -5.63 32.12 -16.23
C LYS A 568 -4.40 32.22 -15.32
N PRO A 569 -3.21 31.73 -15.74
CA PRO A 569 -1.99 31.76 -14.94
C PRO A 569 -1.64 33.14 -14.34
N GLU A 570 -2.00 34.21 -15.05
CA GLU A 570 -1.63 35.58 -14.69
C GLU A 570 -2.54 36.19 -13.61
N SER A 571 -3.69 35.57 -13.37
CA SER A 571 -4.68 36.03 -12.39
C SER A 571 -4.19 35.88 -10.95
N LEU A 572 -4.70 36.74 -10.06
CA LEU A 572 -4.41 36.65 -8.64
C LEU A 572 -4.96 35.35 -8.04
N GLU A 573 -6.12 34.92 -8.52
CA GLU A 573 -6.77 33.67 -8.15
C GLU A 573 -5.87 32.46 -8.42
N TYR A 574 -5.29 32.38 -9.62
CA TYR A 574 -4.40 31.28 -10.00
C TYR A 574 -3.14 31.24 -9.13
N LYS A 575 -2.46 32.37 -8.96
CA LYS A 575 -1.24 32.47 -8.15
C LYS A 575 -1.50 32.09 -6.69
N THR A 576 -2.58 32.59 -6.12
CA THR A 576 -2.96 32.27 -4.72
C THR A 576 -3.30 30.79 -4.56
N LEU A 577 -4.02 30.18 -5.51
CA LEU A 577 -4.30 28.75 -5.46
C LEU A 577 -3.03 27.90 -5.56
N LEU A 578 -2.07 28.29 -6.41
CA LEU A 578 -0.80 27.60 -6.53
C LEU A 578 0.02 27.66 -5.22
N GLU A 579 0.04 28.82 -4.55
CA GLU A 579 0.65 28.97 -3.23
C GLU A 579 -0.01 28.06 -2.17
N ARG A 580 -1.35 27.98 -2.17
CA ARG A 580 -2.09 27.07 -1.28
C ARG A 580 -1.80 25.60 -1.57
N ILE A 581 -1.68 25.23 -2.85
CA ILE A 581 -1.32 23.87 -3.27
C ILE A 581 0.10 23.52 -2.80
N MET A 582 1.07 24.42 -2.94
CA MET A 582 2.42 24.21 -2.41
C MET A 582 2.41 24.10 -0.88
N SER A 583 1.62 24.94 -0.20
CA SER A 583 1.42 24.88 1.25
C SER A 583 0.82 23.54 1.71
N CYS A 584 0.00 22.88 0.89
CA CYS A 584 -0.54 21.55 1.20
C CYS A 584 0.56 20.50 1.37
N GLN A 585 1.72 20.64 0.72
CA GLN A 585 2.86 19.74 0.96
C GLN A 585 3.36 19.88 2.40
N HIS A 586 3.52 21.12 2.89
CA HIS A 586 3.96 21.38 4.25
C HIS A 586 2.99 20.77 5.29
N TYR A 587 1.68 21.01 5.15
CA TYR A 587 0.69 20.37 6.01
C TYR A 587 0.73 18.84 5.94
N GLN A 588 0.96 18.28 4.74
CA GLN A 588 1.06 16.85 4.54
C GLN A 588 2.29 16.25 5.23
N GLN A 589 3.46 16.87 5.12
CA GLN A 589 4.69 16.43 5.78
C GLN A 589 4.54 16.47 7.30
N ASN A 590 3.99 17.56 7.85
CA ASN A 590 3.74 17.65 9.30
C ASN A 590 2.75 16.58 9.77
N ALA A 591 1.70 16.28 8.99
CA ALA A 591 0.77 15.20 9.31
C ALA A 591 1.41 13.80 9.25
N ILE A 592 2.35 13.56 8.32
CA ILE A 592 3.09 12.31 8.20
C ILE A 592 3.97 12.07 9.43
N ASP A 593 4.68 13.11 9.86
CA ASP A 593 5.69 13.05 10.93
C ASP A 593 5.18 13.47 12.31
N LYS A 594 3.89 13.79 12.45
CA LYS A 594 3.21 14.03 13.73
C LYS A 594 3.49 12.92 14.75
N ALA A 595 3.40 11.65 14.30
CA ALA A 595 3.70 10.48 15.12
C ALA A 595 5.20 10.30 15.45
N LYS A 596 6.09 11.08 14.82
CA LYS A 596 7.53 11.16 15.12
C LYS A 596 7.88 12.37 15.99
N GLY A 597 6.88 13.16 16.40
CA GLY A 597 7.05 14.32 17.27
C GLY A 597 7.20 15.65 16.54
N ILE A 598 6.73 15.75 15.30
CA ILE A 598 6.59 17.03 14.60
C ILE A 598 5.30 17.72 15.04
N GLU A 599 5.37 19.01 15.31
CA GLU A 599 4.19 19.83 15.61
C GLU A 599 3.31 19.98 14.37
N PHE A 600 2.00 19.84 14.56
CA PHE A 600 1.03 19.85 13.47
C PHE A 600 -0.06 20.89 13.72
N HIS A 601 -0.18 21.84 12.80
CA HIS A 601 -1.29 22.78 12.72
C HIS A 601 -2.27 22.37 11.60
N PRO A 602 -3.59 22.43 11.85
CA PRO A 602 -4.57 22.08 10.83
C PRO A 602 -4.57 23.10 9.68
N MET A 603 -4.81 22.61 8.46
CA MET A 603 -4.97 23.48 7.29
C MET A 603 -6.14 24.46 7.49
N PRO A 604 -6.01 25.74 7.06
CA PRO A 604 -7.04 26.77 7.26
C PRO A 604 -8.39 26.37 6.68
N SER A 605 -9.41 26.34 7.55
CA SER A 605 -10.77 25.94 7.16
C SER A 605 -11.36 26.84 6.07
N VAL A 606 -11.01 28.13 6.06
CA VAL A 606 -11.43 29.10 5.03
C VAL A 606 -11.05 28.71 3.60
N TRP A 607 -10.09 27.79 3.41
CA TRP A 607 -9.69 27.32 2.08
C TRP A 607 -10.65 26.30 1.47
N PHE A 608 -11.42 25.58 2.30
CA PHE A 608 -12.26 24.46 1.86
C PHE A 608 -13.64 24.40 2.54
N ASN A 609 -13.94 25.27 3.50
CA ASN A 609 -15.20 25.34 4.21
C ASN A 609 -15.89 26.69 3.96
N TYR A 610 -17.08 26.65 3.36
CA TYR A 610 -17.87 27.83 3.07
C TYR A 610 -18.32 28.58 4.34
N LYS A 611 -18.75 27.86 5.39
CA LYS A 611 -19.24 28.47 6.63
C LYS A 611 -18.15 29.27 7.35
N SER A 612 -16.91 28.77 7.34
CA SER A 612 -15.77 29.46 7.93
C SER A 612 -15.48 30.81 7.27
N ASN A 613 -15.89 31.02 6.01
CA ASN A 613 -15.79 32.33 5.34
C ASN A 613 -16.95 33.29 5.70
N LEU A 614 -18.05 32.77 6.24
CA LEU A 614 -19.20 33.58 6.71
C LEU A 614 -19.02 34.07 8.15
N GLU A 615 -18.24 33.33 8.94
CA GLU A 615 -17.96 33.57 10.37
C GLU A 615 -16.84 34.60 10.60
N LEU A 616 -16.15 35.04 9.55
CA LEU A 616 -15.18 36.13 9.63
C LEU A 616 -15.90 37.47 9.92
N ASP A 617 -15.32 38.28 10.81
CA ASP A 617 -15.85 39.58 11.22
C ASP A 617 -16.12 40.49 10.00
N LYS A 618 -17.36 40.99 9.87
CA LYS A 618 -17.81 41.74 8.69
C LYS A 618 -17.67 43.25 8.85
N ASP A 619 -17.15 43.72 9.97
CA ASP A 619 -17.22 45.14 10.35
C ASP A 619 -16.26 46.05 9.55
N THR A 620 -15.44 45.50 8.64
CA THR A 620 -14.53 46.28 7.77
C THR A 620 -14.59 45.88 6.28
N LYS A 621 -14.45 46.87 5.38
CA LYS A 621 -14.44 46.65 3.91
C LYS A 621 -13.31 45.74 3.43
N GLU A 622 -12.15 45.80 4.09
CA GLU A 622 -11.00 44.97 3.76
C GLU A 622 -11.31 43.48 4.01
N VAL A 623 -11.95 43.16 5.14
CA VAL A 623 -12.36 41.78 5.45
C VAL A 623 -13.47 41.30 4.52
N LEU A 624 -14.42 42.16 4.12
CA LEU A 624 -15.42 41.80 3.10
C LEU A 624 -14.78 41.41 1.76
N ASN A 625 -13.78 42.17 1.29
CA ASN A 625 -13.05 41.87 0.06
C ASN A 625 -12.27 40.54 0.17
N VAL A 626 -11.66 40.26 1.33
CA VAL A 626 -10.97 38.99 1.60
C VAL A 626 -11.96 37.82 1.59
N ASN A 627 -13.15 37.97 2.17
CA ASN A 627 -14.19 36.95 2.17
C ASN A 627 -14.68 36.63 0.76
N GLU A 628 -14.98 37.66 -0.04
CA GLU A 628 -15.40 37.49 -1.44
C GLU A 628 -14.33 36.82 -2.29
N PHE A 629 -13.07 37.22 -2.11
CA PHE A 629 -11.94 36.60 -2.79
C PHE A 629 -11.77 35.13 -2.39
N ASN A 630 -11.79 34.82 -1.10
CA ASN A 630 -11.69 33.43 -0.61
C ASN A 630 -12.83 32.55 -1.10
N ILE A 631 -14.06 33.07 -1.16
CA ILE A 631 -15.21 32.36 -1.72
C ILE A 631 -15.00 32.08 -3.22
N ARG A 632 -14.42 33.02 -3.97
CA ARG A 632 -14.13 32.85 -5.41
C ARG A 632 -13.17 31.70 -5.69
N ILE A 633 -12.15 31.52 -4.85
CA ILE A 633 -11.15 30.44 -4.98
C ILE A 633 -11.40 29.26 -4.02
N LEU A 634 -12.60 29.14 -3.47
CA LEU A 634 -12.92 28.15 -2.45
C LEU A 634 -12.88 26.71 -3.02
N ALA A 635 -12.11 25.83 -2.39
CA ALA A 635 -11.96 24.43 -2.78
C ALA A 635 -12.88 23.49 -1.97
N ASN A 636 -14.16 23.87 -1.84
CA ASN A 636 -15.14 23.12 -1.02
C ASN A 636 -15.81 21.94 -1.74
N LYS A 637 -15.67 21.85 -3.07
CA LYS A 637 -16.23 20.77 -3.88
C LYS A 637 -15.11 19.84 -4.37
N LYS A 638 -15.37 18.53 -4.34
CA LYS A 638 -14.49 17.53 -4.94
C LYS A 638 -14.65 17.56 -6.47
N PRO A 639 -13.58 17.32 -7.26
CA PRO A 639 -13.69 17.24 -8.72
C PRO A 639 -14.59 16.08 -9.13
N TYR A 640 -15.25 16.21 -10.28
CA TYR A 640 -16.22 15.24 -10.80
C TYR A 640 -15.70 13.81 -10.79
N PHE A 641 -14.47 13.56 -11.23
CA PHE A 641 -13.92 12.20 -11.30
C PHE A 641 -13.95 11.46 -9.94
N MET A 642 -13.95 12.20 -8.81
CA MET A 642 -13.97 11.60 -7.48
C MET A 642 -15.28 10.87 -7.13
N ILE A 643 -16.36 11.02 -7.91
CA ILE A 643 -17.57 10.19 -7.74
C ILE A 643 -17.26 8.70 -7.96
N TYR A 644 -16.22 8.39 -8.74
CA TYR A 644 -15.80 7.01 -8.98
C TYR A 644 -14.91 6.46 -7.85
N ARG A 645 -14.39 7.35 -6.99
CA ARG A 645 -13.61 6.99 -5.81
C ARG A 645 -14.45 6.89 -4.53
N TYR A 646 -15.46 7.74 -4.38
CA TYR A 646 -16.23 7.87 -3.15
C TYR A 646 -17.72 7.56 -3.39
N GLU A 647 -18.19 6.42 -2.88
CA GLU A 647 -19.58 5.97 -3.10
C GLU A 647 -20.62 6.97 -2.57
N HIS A 648 -20.41 7.53 -1.36
CA HIS A 648 -21.32 8.53 -0.79
C HIS A 648 -21.44 9.77 -1.71
N LEU A 649 -20.33 10.24 -2.27
CA LEU A 649 -20.31 11.38 -3.19
C LEU A 649 -21.06 11.06 -4.49
N ASN A 650 -20.91 9.85 -5.02
CA ASN A 650 -21.67 9.38 -6.17
C ASN A 650 -23.17 9.36 -5.90
N ASN A 651 -23.56 8.87 -4.73
CA ASN A 651 -24.96 8.81 -4.31
C ASN A 651 -25.56 10.21 -4.16
N ASP A 652 -24.83 11.14 -3.54
CA ASP A 652 -25.23 12.54 -3.41
C ASP A 652 -25.37 13.20 -4.78
N TYR A 653 -24.40 12.99 -5.67
CA TYR A 653 -24.44 13.49 -7.04
C TYR A 653 -25.65 12.97 -7.83
N LYS A 654 -25.88 11.65 -7.84
CA LYS A 654 -27.03 11.02 -8.52
C LYS A 654 -28.37 11.50 -7.97
N LYS A 655 -28.48 11.59 -6.64
CA LYS A 655 -29.68 12.10 -5.97
C LYS A 655 -29.95 13.56 -6.35
N PHE A 656 -28.91 14.39 -6.38
CA PHE A 656 -29.01 15.78 -6.80
C PHE A 656 -29.49 15.91 -8.25
N LEU A 657 -28.91 15.14 -9.19
CA LEU A 657 -29.34 15.13 -10.59
C LEU A 657 -30.80 14.71 -10.74
N SER A 658 -31.20 13.62 -10.08
CA SER A 658 -32.58 13.11 -10.14
C SER A 658 -33.58 14.13 -9.61
N ASN A 659 -33.30 14.72 -8.44
CA ASN A 659 -34.18 15.69 -7.81
C ASN A 659 -34.30 16.97 -8.64
N THR A 660 -33.18 17.48 -9.16
CA THR A 660 -33.20 18.72 -9.94
C THR A 660 -33.80 18.53 -11.32
N ASN A 661 -33.62 17.37 -11.96
CA ASN A 661 -34.34 17.01 -13.19
C ASN A 661 -35.85 16.95 -12.96
N GLN A 662 -36.30 16.30 -11.88
CA GLN A 662 -37.73 16.27 -11.55
C GLN A 662 -38.29 17.68 -11.32
N ASN A 663 -37.52 18.55 -10.64
CA ASN A 663 -37.91 19.94 -10.42
C ASN A 663 -37.99 20.73 -11.75
N SER A 664 -37.02 20.55 -12.65
CA SER A 664 -37.02 21.15 -13.99
C SER A 664 -38.26 20.72 -14.79
N PHE A 665 -38.57 19.43 -14.82
CA PHE A 665 -39.78 18.93 -15.50
C PHE A 665 -41.06 19.53 -14.91
N ASN A 666 -41.16 19.60 -13.58
CA ASN A 666 -42.34 20.14 -12.91
C ASN A 666 -42.54 21.65 -13.18
N ARG A 667 -41.45 22.42 -13.32
CA ARG A 667 -41.51 23.88 -13.51
C ARG A 667 -41.55 24.31 -14.98
N PHE A 668 -40.78 23.65 -15.83
CA PHE A 668 -40.49 24.09 -17.20
C PHE A 668 -40.89 23.05 -18.27
N GLY A 669 -41.34 21.86 -17.87
CA GLY A 669 -41.79 20.82 -18.79
C GLY A 669 -40.65 20.07 -19.52
N CYS A 670 -39.40 20.34 -19.19
CA CYS A 670 -38.22 19.70 -19.77
C CYS A 670 -37.16 19.35 -18.72
N SER A 671 -36.24 18.47 -19.08
CA SER A 671 -35.09 18.11 -18.26
C SER A 671 -34.11 19.28 -18.11
N VAL A 672 -33.21 19.20 -17.13
CA VAL A 672 -32.16 20.22 -16.94
C VAL A 672 -31.26 20.31 -18.19
N ALA A 673 -30.98 19.18 -18.85
CA ALA A 673 -30.15 19.15 -20.06
C ALA A 673 -30.80 19.93 -21.20
N GLU A 674 -32.07 19.64 -21.49
CA GLU A 674 -32.85 20.37 -22.50
C GLU A 674 -32.98 21.86 -22.15
N LEU A 675 -33.13 22.18 -20.86
CA LEU A 675 -33.20 23.57 -20.39
C LEU A 675 -31.89 24.33 -20.60
N ILE A 676 -30.73 23.68 -20.39
CA ILE A 676 -29.41 24.27 -20.63
C ILE A 676 -29.20 24.58 -22.12
N GLU A 677 -29.63 23.67 -23.01
CA GLU A 677 -29.47 23.79 -24.47
C GLU A 677 -30.47 24.76 -25.12
N LYS A 678 -31.56 25.10 -24.43
CA LYS A 678 -32.61 26.01 -24.92
C LYS A 678 -32.03 27.37 -25.34
N GLU A 679 -32.22 27.79 -26.60
CA GLU A 679 -31.64 29.05 -27.12
C GLU A 679 -32.15 30.31 -26.40
N SER A 680 -33.45 30.38 -26.11
CA SER A 680 -34.08 31.52 -25.42
C SER A 680 -34.59 31.09 -24.05
N LYS A 681 -34.04 31.68 -22.99
CA LYS A 681 -34.31 31.35 -21.59
C LYS A 681 -35.01 32.51 -20.89
N THR A 682 -36.00 32.23 -20.06
CA THR A 682 -36.58 33.24 -19.15
C THR A 682 -35.63 33.56 -18.00
N ASP A 683 -35.87 34.65 -17.28
CA ASP A 683 -35.11 35.00 -16.08
C ASP A 683 -35.17 33.88 -15.02
N GLU A 684 -36.34 33.25 -14.87
CA GLU A 684 -36.56 32.15 -13.94
C GLU A 684 -35.78 30.89 -14.34
N GLU A 685 -35.75 30.57 -15.64
CA GLU A 685 -34.95 29.46 -16.19
C GLU A 685 -33.45 29.72 -16.00
N THR A 686 -33.01 30.96 -16.22
CA THR A 686 -31.62 31.38 -16.03
C THR A 686 -31.20 31.28 -14.56
N GLN A 687 -32.02 31.78 -13.63
CA GLN A 687 -31.78 31.65 -12.19
C GLN A 687 -31.77 30.19 -11.73
N PHE A 688 -32.64 29.35 -12.30
CA PHE A 688 -32.67 27.93 -12.00
C PHE A 688 -31.38 27.22 -12.46
N ILE A 689 -30.89 27.51 -13.67
CA ILE A 689 -29.63 26.96 -14.19
C ILE A 689 -28.44 27.41 -13.31
N GLN A 690 -28.37 28.69 -12.94
CA GLN A 690 -27.33 29.18 -12.04
C GLN A 690 -27.37 28.44 -10.69
N SER A 691 -28.57 28.27 -10.12
CA SER A 691 -28.78 27.53 -8.88
C SER A 691 -28.36 26.06 -9.00
N TYR A 692 -28.64 25.41 -10.14
CA TYR A 692 -28.23 24.04 -10.43
C TYR A 692 -26.70 23.88 -10.37
N PHE A 693 -25.94 24.73 -11.06
CA PHE A 693 -24.48 24.66 -11.04
C PHE A 693 -23.90 25.01 -9.65
N ASN A 694 -24.48 26.01 -8.98
CA ASN A 694 -24.04 26.43 -7.64
C ASN A 694 -24.26 25.35 -6.58
N GLN A 695 -25.36 24.60 -6.64
CA GLN A 695 -25.70 23.56 -5.67
C GLN A 695 -25.15 22.17 -6.03
N MET A 696 -24.52 22.02 -7.20
CA MET A 696 -23.96 20.74 -7.62
C MET A 696 -22.95 20.20 -6.58
N PRO A 697 -23.08 18.93 -6.12
CA PRO A 697 -22.22 18.38 -5.05
C PRO A 697 -20.74 18.26 -5.42
N VAL A 698 -20.42 18.28 -6.71
CA VAL A 698 -19.07 18.15 -7.26
C VAL A 698 -18.73 19.35 -8.14
N SER A 699 -17.44 19.61 -8.28
CA SER A 699 -16.94 20.58 -9.24
C SER A 699 -16.87 19.95 -10.64
N ARG A 700 -17.21 20.75 -11.65
CA ARG A 700 -17.17 20.39 -13.07
C ARG A 700 -16.07 21.15 -13.81
N GLY A 701 -15.04 21.61 -13.09
CA GLY A 701 -13.89 22.31 -13.66
C GLY A 701 -13.18 21.47 -14.73
N ASN A 702 -12.55 22.15 -15.68
CA ASN A 702 -11.83 21.52 -16.79
C ASN A 702 -10.41 21.08 -16.39
N SER A 703 -10.24 20.48 -15.21
CA SER A 703 -8.94 19.90 -14.84
C SER A 703 -8.57 18.71 -15.73
N VAL A 704 -7.27 18.47 -15.86
CA VAL A 704 -6.69 17.36 -16.64
C VAL A 704 -7.37 16.03 -16.33
N VAL A 705 -7.61 15.73 -15.05
CA VAL A 705 -8.21 14.46 -14.61
C VAL A 705 -9.72 14.41 -14.88
N ASN A 706 -10.44 15.53 -14.78
CA ASN A 706 -11.86 15.57 -15.18
C ASN A 706 -12.02 15.36 -16.69
N GLN A 707 -11.18 16.00 -17.50
CA GLN A 707 -11.18 15.81 -18.96
C GLN A 707 -10.89 14.34 -19.33
N LEU A 708 -9.86 13.74 -18.71
CA LEU A 708 -9.55 12.31 -18.85
C LEU A 708 -10.75 11.44 -18.47
N CYS A 709 -11.39 11.73 -17.33
CA CYS A 709 -12.58 11.00 -16.88
C CYS A 709 -13.70 11.02 -17.93
N TRP A 710 -13.99 12.18 -18.53
CA TRP A 710 -15.04 12.30 -19.56
C TRP A 710 -14.70 11.55 -20.85
N LYS A 711 -13.44 11.60 -21.30
CA LYS A 711 -12.98 10.83 -22.46
C LYS A 711 -13.13 9.31 -22.24
N ILE A 712 -12.81 8.80 -21.04
CA ILE A 712 -13.05 7.40 -20.70
C ILE A 712 -14.56 7.08 -20.68
N GLU A 713 -15.41 7.96 -20.14
CA GLU A 713 -16.87 7.77 -20.20
C GLU A 713 -17.38 7.67 -21.63
N GLU A 714 -16.88 8.51 -22.52
CA GLU A 714 -17.23 8.55 -23.94
C GLU A 714 -16.87 7.22 -24.65
N HIS A 715 -15.65 6.71 -24.44
CA HIS A 715 -15.22 5.42 -25.00
C HIS A 715 -16.12 4.24 -24.60
N PHE A 716 -16.78 4.30 -23.44
CA PHE A 716 -17.58 3.19 -22.90
C PHE A 716 -19.08 3.49 -22.77
N ALA A 717 -19.57 4.59 -23.37
CA ALA A 717 -20.97 5.01 -23.26
C ALA A 717 -21.98 3.97 -23.79
N ALA A 718 -21.64 3.25 -24.86
CA ALA A 718 -22.51 2.29 -25.55
C ALA A 718 -22.62 0.89 -24.89
N ARG A 719 -22.01 0.68 -23.71
CA ARG A 719 -21.82 -0.65 -23.07
C ARG A 719 -23.10 -1.35 -22.57
N LYS A 720 -24.30 -0.88 -22.92
CA LYS A 720 -25.60 -1.37 -22.41
C LYS A 720 -26.11 -2.69 -23.02
N SER A 721 -25.27 -3.53 -23.65
CA SER A 721 -25.77 -4.79 -24.21
C SER A 721 -25.91 -5.88 -23.13
N LYS A 722 -27.16 -6.26 -22.81
CA LYS A 722 -27.47 -7.52 -22.13
C LYS A 722 -27.40 -8.64 -23.17
N GLN A 723 -26.25 -9.29 -23.32
CA GLN A 723 -26.16 -10.49 -24.14
C GLN A 723 -26.86 -11.66 -23.45
N LYS A 724 -27.50 -12.54 -24.24
CA LYS A 724 -28.19 -13.74 -23.75
C LYS A 724 -27.20 -14.65 -23.02
N SER A 725 -27.65 -15.19 -21.88
CA SER A 725 -26.90 -16.20 -21.14
C SER A 725 -27.05 -17.54 -21.84
N GLU A 726 -25.94 -18.15 -22.24
CA GLU A 726 -25.90 -19.59 -22.48
C GLU A 726 -26.10 -20.35 -21.16
N ALA A 727 -26.68 -21.55 -21.23
CA ALA A 727 -26.86 -22.42 -20.07
C ALA A 727 -25.49 -22.94 -19.58
N PHE A 728 -25.32 -23.09 -18.27
CA PHE A 728 -24.10 -23.62 -17.65
C PHE A 728 -24.42 -24.89 -16.87
N ASP A 729 -23.72 -25.99 -17.17
CA ASP A 729 -23.82 -27.22 -16.39
C ASP A 729 -22.92 -27.14 -15.16
N TYR A 730 -23.49 -26.73 -14.03
CA TYR A 730 -22.74 -26.65 -12.76
C TYR A 730 -22.25 -28.01 -12.26
N SER A 731 -22.74 -29.10 -12.83
CA SER A 731 -22.35 -30.42 -12.40
C SER A 731 -20.89 -30.76 -12.69
N ILE A 732 -20.22 -29.99 -13.56
CA ILE A 732 -18.77 -30.06 -13.79
C ILE A 732 -17.93 -29.75 -12.55
N LEU A 733 -18.51 -29.02 -11.59
CA LEU A 733 -17.86 -28.60 -10.34
C LEU A 733 -17.94 -29.68 -9.24
N MET A 734 -18.75 -30.72 -9.47
CA MET A 734 -19.05 -31.77 -8.49
C MET A 734 -18.20 -33.02 -8.70
N SER A 735 -18.19 -33.91 -7.70
CA SER A 735 -17.61 -35.25 -7.84
C SER A 735 -18.37 -36.04 -8.93
N PRO A 736 -17.70 -36.95 -9.67
CA PRO A 736 -18.38 -37.80 -10.66
C PRO A 736 -19.44 -38.72 -10.04
N ASP A 737 -19.19 -39.23 -8.83
CA ASP A 737 -20.00 -40.28 -8.20
C ASP A 737 -21.22 -39.75 -7.41
N ARG A 738 -21.31 -38.43 -7.16
CA ARG A 738 -22.43 -37.70 -6.50
C ARG A 738 -23.14 -38.48 -5.40
N THR A 739 -22.46 -38.79 -4.31
CA THR A 739 -23.09 -39.48 -3.16
C THR A 739 -23.06 -38.64 -1.89
N TYR A 740 -24.24 -38.23 -1.42
CA TYR A 740 -24.43 -37.66 -0.08
C TYR A 740 -25.79 -38.06 0.49
N SER A 741 -25.87 -38.16 1.82
CA SER A 741 -27.13 -38.55 2.48
C SER A 741 -28.10 -37.38 2.59
N LYS A 742 -29.41 -37.63 2.51
CA LYS A 742 -30.45 -36.61 2.77
C LYS A 742 -30.31 -35.98 4.17
N SER A 743 -29.79 -36.75 5.15
CA SER A 743 -29.56 -36.28 6.51
C SER A 743 -28.38 -35.28 6.56
N THR A 744 -27.26 -35.59 5.90
CA THR A 744 -26.10 -34.69 5.80
C THR A 744 -26.50 -33.40 5.09
N PHE A 745 -27.22 -33.51 3.96
CA PHE A 745 -27.71 -32.35 3.21
C PHE A 745 -28.55 -31.42 4.08
N LYS A 746 -29.50 -31.97 4.85
CA LYS A 746 -30.35 -31.17 5.75
C LYS A 746 -29.53 -30.43 6.80
N LYS A 747 -28.57 -31.11 7.46
CA LYS A 747 -27.72 -30.47 8.49
C LYS A 747 -26.90 -29.30 7.92
N ILE A 748 -26.27 -29.50 6.78
CA ILE A 748 -25.47 -28.45 6.13
C ILE A 748 -26.36 -27.29 5.63
N LYS A 749 -27.56 -27.60 5.12
CA LYS A 749 -28.53 -26.57 4.74
C LYS A 749 -28.97 -25.74 5.96
N ASP A 750 -29.27 -26.38 7.09
CA ASP A 750 -29.67 -25.69 8.32
C ASP A 750 -28.53 -24.77 8.82
N LEU A 751 -27.28 -25.24 8.76
CA LEU A 751 -26.09 -24.42 9.06
C LEU A 751 -25.92 -23.25 8.09
N TYR A 752 -26.24 -23.44 6.81
CA TYR A 752 -26.19 -22.37 5.80
C TYR A 752 -27.26 -21.30 6.05
N ASP A 753 -28.46 -21.72 6.44
CA ASP A 753 -29.54 -20.82 6.81
C ASP A 753 -29.16 -20.01 8.08
N GLU A 754 -28.49 -20.62 9.07
CA GLU A 754 -27.91 -19.91 10.23
C GLU A 754 -26.84 -18.89 9.79
N TYR A 755 -25.90 -19.30 8.93
CA TYR A 755 -24.88 -18.39 8.39
C TYR A 755 -25.50 -17.17 7.70
N LYS A 756 -26.54 -17.39 6.89
CA LYS A 756 -27.27 -16.30 6.23
C LYS A 756 -27.93 -15.38 7.24
N TYR A 757 -28.60 -15.93 8.25
CA TYR A 757 -29.22 -15.15 9.31
C TYR A 757 -28.19 -14.29 10.06
N MET A 758 -27.06 -14.87 10.48
CA MET A 758 -26.00 -14.14 11.18
C MET A 758 -25.42 -13.02 10.30
N THR A 759 -25.17 -13.30 9.03
CA THR A 759 -24.64 -12.30 8.08
C THR A 759 -25.64 -11.16 7.87
N GLN A 760 -26.93 -11.47 7.73
CA GLN A 760 -27.99 -10.46 7.59
C GLN A 760 -28.18 -9.64 8.86
N ALA A 761 -28.22 -10.28 10.02
CA ALA A 761 -28.34 -9.61 11.32
C ALA A 761 -27.18 -8.64 11.56
N TYR A 762 -25.95 -9.06 11.24
CA TYR A 762 -24.77 -8.21 11.31
C TYR A 762 -24.87 -7.00 10.37
N MET A 763 -25.26 -7.21 9.11
CA MET A 763 -25.45 -6.12 8.15
C MET A 763 -26.53 -5.12 8.59
N LEU A 764 -27.63 -5.60 9.19
CA LEU A 764 -28.70 -4.74 9.73
C LEU A 764 -28.23 -3.94 10.95
N GLY A 765 -27.48 -4.54 11.86
CA GLY A 765 -26.89 -3.85 13.01
C GLY A 765 -25.92 -2.73 12.60
N LYS A 766 -25.16 -2.93 11.51
CA LYS A 766 -24.18 -1.95 11.03
C LYS A 766 -24.80 -0.69 10.43
N LYS A 767 -25.97 -0.81 9.78
CA LYS A 767 -26.71 0.36 9.23
C LYS A 767 -27.14 1.37 10.31
N VAL A 768 -27.15 0.96 11.58
CA VAL A 768 -27.59 1.79 12.71
C VAL A 768 -26.43 2.57 13.36
N THR A 769 -25.16 2.19 13.14
CA THR A 769 -24.08 2.60 14.08
C THR A 769 -22.81 3.22 13.48
N ILE A 770 -22.50 3.13 12.18
CA ILE A 770 -21.13 3.48 11.70
C ILE A 770 -21.11 4.49 10.54
N SER A 771 -20.30 5.55 10.71
CA SER A 771 -19.95 6.54 9.69
C SER A 771 -18.78 6.07 8.79
N ASN A 772 -18.75 6.63 7.58
CA ASN A 772 -17.99 6.13 6.42
C ASN A 772 -16.46 6.18 6.57
N ARG A 773 -15.82 5.02 6.79
CA ARG A 773 -14.59 4.50 6.14
C ARG A 773 -14.04 3.26 6.86
N ALA A 774 -14.18 3.18 8.18
CA ALA A 774 -13.83 1.99 8.97
C ALA A 774 -14.77 0.78 8.73
N ALA A 775 -15.82 0.97 7.91
CA ALA A 775 -16.88 -0.01 7.70
C ALA A 775 -16.57 -1.09 6.65
N GLU A 776 -15.66 -0.87 5.69
CA GLU A 776 -15.35 -1.88 4.67
C GLU A 776 -14.42 -2.96 5.21
N ASP A 777 -13.31 -2.58 5.86
CA ASP A 777 -12.35 -3.52 6.46
C ASP A 777 -12.98 -4.38 7.56
N THR A 778 -13.83 -3.80 8.42
CA THR A 778 -14.57 -4.60 9.42
C THR A 778 -15.59 -5.57 8.81
N TYR A 779 -16.13 -5.28 7.61
CA TYR A 779 -17.10 -6.20 6.98
C TYR A 779 -16.41 -7.41 6.36
N SER A 780 -15.26 -7.21 5.69
CA SER A 780 -14.47 -8.30 5.13
C SER A 780 -13.95 -9.23 6.23
N ASP A 781 -13.47 -8.66 7.34
CA ASP A 781 -12.99 -9.42 8.50
C ASP A 781 -14.11 -10.25 9.15
N GLN A 782 -15.29 -9.66 9.36
CA GLN A 782 -16.43 -10.38 9.95
C GLN A 782 -16.97 -11.47 9.04
N ARG A 783 -17.05 -11.19 7.73
CA ARG A 783 -17.40 -12.23 6.75
C ARG A 783 -16.40 -13.37 6.77
N ARG A 784 -15.10 -13.08 6.89
CA ARG A 784 -14.05 -14.11 7.04
C ARG A 784 -14.30 -14.94 8.29
N LEU A 785 -14.58 -14.31 9.44
CA LEU A 785 -14.90 -15.01 10.69
C LEU A 785 -16.12 -15.95 10.56
N PHE A 786 -17.22 -15.48 9.96
CA PHE A 786 -18.40 -16.32 9.74
C PHE A 786 -18.13 -17.47 8.76
N THR A 787 -17.33 -17.22 7.72
CA THR A 787 -16.93 -18.22 6.74
C THR A 787 -16.05 -19.30 7.37
N GLU A 788 -15.06 -18.91 8.18
CA GLU A 788 -14.19 -19.86 8.90
C GLU A 788 -14.97 -20.65 9.95
N ARG A 789 -15.85 -20.00 10.72
CA ARG A 789 -16.76 -20.69 11.64
C ARG A 789 -17.63 -21.72 10.89
N PHE A 790 -18.17 -21.34 9.73
CA PHE A 790 -18.93 -22.27 8.90
C PHE A 790 -18.07 -23.47 8.47
N LYS A 791 -16.84 -23.25 7.96
CA LYS A 791 -15.94 -24.34 7.53
C LYS A 791 -15.65 -25.34 8.65
N VAL A 792 -15.37 -24.85 9.86
CA VAL A 792 -15.09 -25.70 11.02
C VAL A 792 -16.32 -26.52 11.39
N ILE A 793 -17.48 -25.89 11.58
CA ILE A 793 -18.71 -26.59 11.97
C ILE A 793 -19.19 -27.55 10.85
N ALA A 794 -19.10 -27.14 9.59
CA ALA A 794 -19.45 -27.98 8.44
C ALA A 794 -18.55 -29.21 8.38
N SER A 795 -17.25 -29.09 8.63
CA SER A 795 -16.31 -30.23 8.70
C SER A 795 -16.63 -31.18 9.86
N GLN A 796 -17.22 -30.67 10.94
CA GLN A 796 -17.74 -31.47 12.06
C GLN A 796 -19.13 -32.08 11.78
N MET A 797 -19.80 -31.71 10.70
CA MET A 797 -21.08 -32.32 10.29
C MET A 797 -20.91 -33.27 9.11
N CYS A 798 -19.99 -32.95 8.21
CA CYS A 798 -19.63 -33.66 7.00
C CYS A 798 -18.09 -33.67 6.90
N SER A 799 -17.45 -34.75 7.33
CA SER A 799 -15.99 -34.80 7.35
C SER A 799 -15.40 -35.01 5.95
N ASN A 800 -16.15 -35.56 4.99
CA ASN A 800 -15.68 -35.78 3.63
C ASN A 800 -15.84 -34.50 2.77
N GLU A 801 -14.75 -34.06 2.16
CA GLU A 801 -14.74 -32.83 1.34
C GLU A 801 -15.49 -32.96 0.00
N GLU A 802 -15.56 -34.16 -0.59
CA GLU A 802 -16.32 -34.40 -1.84
C GLU A 802 -17.83 -34.30 -1.57
N GLU A 803 -18.30 -34.97 -0.51
CA GLU A 803 -19.68 -34.92 -0.04
C GLU A 803 -20.08 -33.46 0.28
N LEU A 804 -19.23 -32.72 1.01
CA LEU A 804 -19.49 -31.32 1.34
C LEU A 804 -19.52 -30.44 0.09
N CYS A 805 -18.58 -30.60 -0.84
CA CYS A 805 -18.55 -29.87 -2.11
C CYS A 805 -19.84 -30.06 -2.91
N ASP A 806 -20.28 -31.30 -3.06
CA ASP A 806 -21.49 -31.63 -3.82
C ASP A 806 -22.75 -31.03 -3.20
N ILE A 807 -22.86 -31.06 -1.86
CA ILE A 807 -23.97 -30.42 -1.13
C ILE A 807 -23.97 -28.90 -1.36
N ILE A 808 -22.83 -28.24 -1.19
CA ILE A 808 -22.70 -26.77 -1.27
C ILE A 808 -22.93 -26.29 -2.71
N VAL A 809 -22.36 -26.97 -3.72
CA VAL A 809 -22.59 -26.66 -5.13
C VAL A 809 -24.08 -26.83 -5.46
N THR A 810 -24.70 -27.93 -5.03
CA THR A 810 -26.16 -28.13 -5.24
C THR A 810 -26.95 -26.96 -4.64
N LEU A 811 -26.72 -26.61 -3.37
CA LEU A 811 -27.43 -25.52 -2.68
C LEU A 811 -27.28 -24.16 -3.40
N CYS A 812 -26.09 -23.86 -3.89
CA CYS A 812 -25.74 -22.54 -4.45
C CYS A 812 -26.05 -22.39 -5.95
N TYR A 813 -26.12 -23.50 -6.69
CA TYR A 813 -26.32 -23.49 -8.14
C TYR A 813 -27.73 -23.88 -8.60
N THR A 814 -28.51 -24.63 -7.80
CA THR A 814 -29.91 -24.93 -8.16
C THR A 814 -30.85 -23.75 -7.90
N ASN A 815 -30.47 -22.83 -7.02
CA ASN A 815 -31.30 -21.72 -6.54
C ASN A 815 -30.55 -20.38 -6.71
N ASP A 816 -31.24 -19.26 -6.46
CA ASP A 816 -30.65 -17.89 -6.44
C ASP A 816 -29.76 -17.63 -5.20
N GLN A 817 -29.23 -18.68 -4.58
CA GLN A 817 -28.32 -18.57 -3.44
C GLN A 817 -26.93 -18.10 -3.89
N SER A 818 -26.12 -17.68 -2.91
CA SER A 818 -24.83 -17.06 -3.17
C SER A 818 -23.81 -18.06 -3.72
N LYS A 819 -23.46 -17.91 -5.00
CA LYS A 819 -22.35 -18.66 -5.64
C LYS A 819 -20.98 -18.25 -5.10
N GLN A 820 -20.82 -17.00 -4.65
CA GLN A 820 -19.60 -16.56 -3.96
C GLN A 820 -19.32 -17.42 -2.73
N PHE A 821 -20.37 -17.74 -1.95
CA PHE A 821 -20.22 -18.61 -0.78
C PHE A 821 -19.72 -20.01 -1.15
N ALA A 822 -20.17 -20.59 -2.27
CA ALA A 822 -19.65 -21.87 -2.72
C ALA A 822 -18.14 -21.81 -3.01
N TRP A 823 -17.68 -20.76 -3.69
CA TRP A 823 -16.25 -20.54 -3.93
C TRP A 823 -15.46 -20.32 -2.64
N ASP A 824 -15.99 -19.56 -1.66
CA ASP A 824 -15.30 -19.30 -0.38
C ASP A 824 -15.14 -20.56 0.48
N ILE A 825 -16.10 -21.50 0.41
CA ILE A 825 -16.14 -22.71 1.26
C ILE A 825 -15.49 -23.91 0.58
N VAL A 826 -15.77 -24.14 -0.71
CA VAL A 826 -15.38 -25.38 -1.44
C VAL A 826 -14.69 -25.12 -2.78
N GLY A 827 -14.23 -23.89 -3.06
CA GLY A 827 -13.56 -23.53 -4.32
C GLY A 827 -12.34 -24.41 -4.65
N GLU A 828 -11.51 -24.71 -3.65
CA GLU A 828 -10.38 -25.65 -3.78
C GLU A 828 -10.84 -27.00 -4.33
N LYS A 829 -11.93 -27.53 -3.80
CA LYS A 829 -12.44 -28.84 -4.20
C LYS A 829 -13.10 -28.82 -5.58
N MET A 830 -13.80 -27.73 -5.92
CA MET A 830 -14.36 -27.53 -7.26
C MET A 830 -13.25 -27.57 -8.33
N ILE A 831 -12.11 -26.94 -8.08
CA ILE A 831 -10.95 -26.94 -8.98
C ILE A 831 -10.35 -28.34 -9.11
N ASN A 832 -10.20 -29.06 -8.00
CA ASN A 832 -9.74 -30.46 -8.04
C ASN A 832 -10.69 -31.38 -8.84
N ASN A 833 -12.01 -31.17 -8.74
CA ASN A 833 -12.99 -31.91 -9.53
C ASN A 833 -12.89 -31.59 -11.04
N LEU A 834 -12.70 -30.31 -11.38
CA LEU A 834 -12.46 -29.88 -12.77
C LEU A 834 -11.18 -30.50 -13.34
N LEU A 835 -10.10 -30.53 -12.56
CA LEU A 835 -8.83 -31.17 -12.96
C LEU A 835 -9.01 -32.66 -13.22
N LYS A 836 -9.66 -33.39 -12.30
CA LYS A 836 -9.96 -34.82 -12.47
C LYS A 836 -10.74 -35.11 -13.77
N ARG A 837 -11.66 -34.22 -14.16
CA ARG A 837 -12.49 -34.36 -15.38
C ARG A 837 -11.75 -34.01 -16.66
N ASN A 838 -10.71 -33.21 -16.58
CA ASN A 838 -9.93 -32.73 -17.72
C ASN A 838 -8.52 -33.36 -17.75
N ASP A 839 -8.37 -34.59 -17.26
CA ASP A 839 -7.12 -35.36 -17.24
C ASP A 839 -5.92 -34.62 -16.60
N PHE A 840 -6.21 -33.75 -15.64
CA PHE A 840 -5.26 -32.87 -14.97
C PHE A 840 -4.51 -31.93 -15.94
N VAL A 841 -5.13 -31.59 -17.07
CA VAL A 841 -4.59 -30.67 -18.07
C VAL A 841 -5.06 -29.25 -17.79
N ILE A 842 -4.13 -28.32 -17.78
CA ILE A 842 -4.39 -26.87 -17.77
C ILE A 842 -3.97 -26.28 -19.11
N SER A 843 -4.80 -25.39 -19.65
CA SER A 843 -4.51 -24.59 -20.85
C SER A 843 -4.26 -23.13 -20.46
N TYR A 844 -3.23 -22.51 -21.02
CA TYR A 844 -2.86 -21.12 -20.72
C TYR A 844 -2.26 -20.40 -21.92
N PRO A 845 -2.45 -19.08 -22.02
CA PRO A 845 -1.78 -18.26 -23.03
C PRO A 845 -0.35 -17.94 -22.58
N GLU A 846 0.62 -18.23 -23.44
CA GLU A 846 2.04 -17.90 -23.24
C GLU A 846 2.52 -16.96 -24.35
N LEU A 847 3.42 -16.02 -24.02
CA LEU A 847 3.99 -15.08 -24.98
C LEU A 847 4.64 -15.83 -26.15
N ASP A 848 4.21 -15.49 -27.36
CA ASP A 848 4.69 -16.08 -28.60
C ASP A 848 4.63 -15.03 -29.71
N ALA A 849 5.79 -14.62 -30.24
CA ALA A 849 5.86 -13.62 -31.30
C ALA A 849 5.07 -14.02 -32.56
N ALA A 850 4.87 -15.31 -32.79
CA ALA A 850 4.08 -15.85 -33.89
C ALA A 850 2.63 -16.24 -33.49
N GLY A 851 2.21 -15.94 -32.26
CA GLY A 851 0.93 -16.36 -31.70
C GLY A 851 -0.30 -15.73 -32.37
N ASP A 852 -1.43 -16.42 -32.26
CA ASP A 852 -2.72 -16.05 -32.87
C ASP A 852 -3.62 -15.20 -31.96
N ILE A 853 -3.24 -15.05 -30.68
CA ILE A 853 -3.99 -14.26 -29.70
C ILE A 853 -3.29 -12.91 -29.52
N GLU A 854 -3.95 -11.84 -29.93
CA GLU A 854 -3.48 -10.48 -29.68
C GLU A 854 -4.12 -9.91 -28.41
N PHE A 855 -3.27 -9.42 -27.49
CA PHE A 855 -3.71 -8.82 -26.24
C PHE A 855 -2.67 -7.81 -25.73
N SER A 856 -3.10 -6.58 -25.44
CA SER A 856 -2.22 -5.51 -24.97
C SER A 856 -0.94 -5.35 -25.82
N GLY A 857 -1.08 -5.39 -27.15
CA GLY A 857 0.04 -5.23 -28.09
C GLY A 857 1.03 -6.40 -28.15
N ASN A 858 0.79 -7.48 -27.41
CA ASN A 858 1.59 -8.70 -27.44
C ASN A 858 0.81 -9.84 -28.13
N ARG A 859 1.57 -10.81 -28.63
CA ARG A 859 1.02 -12.04 -29.21
C ARG A 859 1.25 -13.23 -28.29
N PHE A 860 0.26 -14.10 -28.21
CA PHE A 860 0.25 -15.28 -27.36
C PHE A 860 -0.24 -16.50 -28.13
N SER A 861 0.25 -17.66 -27.73
CA SER A 861 -0.21 -18.97 -28.19
C SER A 861 -0.74 -19.76 -26.99
N MET A 862 -1.82 -20.52 -27.20
CA MET A 862 -2.28 -21.45 -26.15
C MET A 862 -1.30 -22.61 -26.00
N LYS A 863 -0.84 -22.83 -24.77
CA LYS A 863 -0.10 -24.01 -24.35
C LYS A 863 -0.97 -24.88 -23.46
N LYS A 864 -0.60 -26.16 -23.36
CA LYS A 864 -1.21 -27.14 -22.46
C LYS A 864 -0.13 -27.77 -21.62
N LYS A 865 -0.41 -27.95 -20.34
CA LYS A 865 0.47 -28.63 -19.41
C LYS A 865 -0.34 -29.57 -18.54
N GLN A 866 0.14 -30.80 -18.40
CA GLN A 866 -0.39 -31.73 -17.42
C GLN A 866 0.22 -31.36 -16.07
N ILE A 867 -0.62 -31.05 -15.09
CA ILE A 867 -0.17 -30.79 -13.72
C ILE A 867 -0.35 -32.05 -12.88
N GLY A 868 0.63 -32.32 -12.02
CA GLY A 868 0.86 -33.64 -11.47
C GLY A 868 -0.34 -34.29 -10.76
N LEU A 869 -0.56 -35.56 -11.09
CA LEU A 869 -1.22 -36.61 -10.30
C LEU A 869 -0.45 -36.97 -9.00
N HIS A 870 0.50 -36.15 -8.56
CA HIS A 870 1.41 -36.45 -7.46
C HIS A 870 1.01 -35.71 -6.17
N GLU A 871 0.62 -36.48 -5.16
CA GLU A 871 0.12 -36.02 -3.86
C GLU A 871 1.15 -35.33 -2.94
N GLU A 872 2.37 -35.01 -3.40
CA GLU A 872 3.48 -34.61 -2.51
C GLU A 872 3.93 -33.14 -2.59
N TRP A 873 3.32 -32.30 -3.41
CA TRP A 873 3.72 -30.88 -3.51
C TRP A 873 2.84 -29.96 -2.65
N VAL A 874 3.06 -29.93 -1.33
CA VAL A 874 2.50 -28.86 -0.46
C VAL A 874 3.52 -28.31 0.55
N HIS A 875 4.78 -28.73 0.51
CA HIS A 875 5.69 -28.46 1.62
C HIS A 875 6.43 -27.12 1.64
N GLU A 876 6.19 -26.19 0.70
CA GLU A 876 7.08 -25.00 0.63
C GLU A 876 6.45 -23.61 0.72
N TYR A 877 5.13 -23.47 0.96
CA TYR A 877 4.52 -22.13 0.87
C TYR A 877 3.54 -21.73 1.99
N PHE A 878 3.51 -22.46 3.12
CA PHE A 878 2.72 -22.05 4.29
C PHE A 878 3.54 -21.41 5.43
N ALA A 879 4.83 -21.14 5.20
CA ALA A 879 5.68 -20.34 6.07
C ALA A 879 6.33 -19.18 5.29
N LYS A 880 5.52 -18.23 4.80
CA LYS A 880 5.97 -16.88 4.41
C LYS A 880 4.94 -15.83 4.81
#